data_AF-A0A358E1Q3-F1
#
_entry.id   AF-A0A358E1Q3-F1
#
_cell.length_a   1.000
_cell.length_b   1.000
_cell.length_c   1.000
_cell.angle_alpha   90.00
_cell.angle_beta   90.00
_cell.angle_gamma   90.00
#
_symmetry.space_group_name_H-M   'P 1'
#
loop_
_entity.id
_entity.type
_entity.pdbx_description
1 polymer ?
#
loop_
_entity_poly.entity_id
_entity_poly.type
_entity_poly.pdbx_seq_one_letter_code
_entity_poly.pdbx_strand_id
1 'polypeptide(L)'
;MRSFLTMVVRSPVMLMCVSIVLWMLYPPLVNYLIDRSSTLFVAGISHTLAAIATLAVVVFVFIGDKKNGLASLFIKYKRRELLVPTLGSGVLICANHLLLYAALESSREFDVIAILIFEAWPILFFYIDSTFRKAQRTTSATDYIFSGAAFAGFIVLMAPNISLADWLLLESPMLNTILLAALGGLAMSINCYMRMKCMDAWSQLSEQYDLSLTPLLRAILTEGGVRCVAAPLILTTLFLFGHLENQFTHIDYLIVAFVGIAILALSSLLYDLSVYSAPNASISVFWYFMPVGAVIILATMQGRILNQYEAVASVLIVSANIFLGLKFPLRSSLLILFTSVCLIGIWLIFAPTFPIDSYYDLLAVSTVFFVLLATFALERTTSLNRERERLLGEFNEAVMRLPKQPNTDEIMREKYQPLIYNYVTKHLFTFVRAFGNLSEMRHVQNEIQEIKHQLLSQAGEKGRLREQLLSTFNVGEKIMTMESDRIPPEEFVILILLGATNVFFSLIFRPDNFSAALFSLIVATSVIFLILLINERDKYTQVRHDHALVCGDMLSYAATFNQSANSESNSTVAAVKHTLETKSTGVNNAVHSYWVFGVFTFLFFGFGYALLYETLNKMQADESSPIVSSRNMNNAHVNIALLDWPAAQIKAHILSDIINTHTETKAHLVSVAHKRAFEEIGKKKGAIDVHPDIWVANNAPLIRKFVRAFKSMTLSQASSYGQQGLCYTNYQDATPLSIAELASSDTAAQFDLSNDSKGDIWVGAKGWTAVDIEKRRLNAYGLSAYYDYHVFDQDLLHQLLKRNNENQQPSLFFCYYPDALFSNANVQFVDEAPHNEAHWLSITRSAEDNDDLIGTSWPRTEIKIGYRASLAESLPSIAKLLDHYLIANEELVSMLHEIEGGAHVEDVSQEWVNEHNHDIIEWLTGFAIASDNDDKAP
;
A
#
# COMPACT_ATOMS: atom_id res chain seq x y z
N MET A 1 -24.80 -6.48 -28.22
CA MET A 1 -24.08 -7.57 -27.50
C MET A 1 -22.95 -8.20 -28.33
N ARG A 2 -23.20 -8.76 -29.52
CA ARG A 2 -22.16 -9.42 -30.36
C ARG A 2 -20.98 -8.51 -30.76
N SER A 3 -21.26 -7.25 -31.10
CA SER A 3 -20.25 -6.21 -31.40
C SER A 3 -19.42 -5.79 -30.18
N PHE A 4 -20.04 -5.76 -29.00
CA PHE A 4 -19.37 -5.46 -27.74
C PHE A 4 -18.44 -6.60 -27.35
N LEU A 5 -18.90 -7.85 -27.45
CA LEU A 5 -18.09 -9.04 -27.21
C LEU A 5 -16.87 -9.12 -28.14
N THR A 6 -17.03 -8.77 -29.42
CA THR A 6 -15.92 -8.74 -30.39
C THR A 6 -14.94 -7.60 -30.15
N MET A 7 -15.42 -6.46 -29.62
CA MET A 7 -14.56 -5.34 -29.23
C MET A 7 -13.73 -5.67 -27.97
N VAL A 8 -14.35 -6.31 -26.97
CA VAL A 8 -13.69 -6.73 -25.73
C VAL A 8 -12.59 -7.77 -26.01
N VAL A 9 -12.87 -8.76 -26.87
CA VAL A 9 -11.91 -9.85 -27.16
C VAL A 9 -10.70 -9.38 -27.99
N ARG A 10 -10.80 -8.25 -28.70
CA ARG A 10 -9.72 -7.73 -29.55
C ARG A 10 -8.81 -6.71 -28.87
N SER A 11 -9.26 -6.08 -27.78
CA SER A 11 -8.48 -5.05 -27.09
C SER A 11 -7.77 -5.62 -25.86
N PRO A 12 -6.42 -5.64 -25.83
CA PRO A 12 -5.67 -6.08 -24.64
C PRO A 12 -6.09 -5.34 -23.37
N VAL A 13 -6.35 -4.03 -23.46
CA VAL A 13 -6.76 -3.20 -22.32
C VAL A 13 -8.12 -3.65 -21.76
N MET A 14 -9.09 -3.95 -22.62
CA MET A 14 -10.41 -4.40 -22.16
C MET A 14 -10.35 -5.78 -21.50
N LEU A 15 -9.55 -6.70 -22.06
CA LEU A 15 -9.29 -8.01 -21.45
C LEU A 15 -8.68 -7.86 -20.04
N MET A 16 -7.71 -6.95 -19.88
CA MET A 16 -7.09 -6.64 -18.60
C MET A 16 -8.11 -6.08 -17.61
N CYS A 17 -8.92 -5.10 -18.01
CA CYS A 17 -9.93 -4.49 -17.15
C CYS A 17 -10.97 -5.52 -16.65
N VAL A 18 -11.45 -6.42 -17.51
CA VAL A 18 -12.40 -7.47 -17.09
C VAL A 18 -11.74 -8.43 -16.10
N SER A 19 -10.49 -8.82 -16.35
CA SER A 19 -9.72 -9.65 -15.41
C SER A 19 -9.59 -8.98 -14.04
N ILE A 20 -9.19 -7.70 -14.02
CA ILE A 20 -9.03 -6.92 -12.79
C ILE A 20 -10.34 -6.84 -12.00
N VAL A 21 -11.47 -6.53 -12.64
CA VAL A 21 -12.77 -6.40 -11.94
C VAL A 21 -13.18 -7.70 -11.25
N LEU A 22 -12.93 -8.85 -11.88
CA LEU A 22 -13.20 -10.15 -11.26
C LEU A 22 -12.24 -10.42 -10.10
N TRP A 23 -10.95 -10.05 -10.23
CA TRP A 23 -9.97 -10.18 -9.16
C TRP A 23 -10.18 -9.21 -7.98
N MET A 24 -10.80 -8.04 -8.18
CA MET A 24 -11.18 -7.14 -7.09
C MET A 24 -12.14 -7.81 -6.08
N LEU A 25 -12.92 -8.80 -6.53
CA LEU A 25 -13.82 -9.58 -5.67
C LEU A 25 -13.10 -10.69 -4.90
N TYR A 26 -11.86 -11.03 -5.26
CA TYR A 26 -11.13 -12.15 -4.66
C TYR A 26 -10.89 -11.93 -3.16
N PRO A 27 -10.29 -10.82 -2.69
CA PRO A 27 -10.03 -10.63 -1.26
C PRO A 27 -11.28 -10.71 -0.37
N PRO A 28 -12.41 -10.00 -0.64
CA PRO A 28 -13.58 -10.07 0.24
C PRO A 28 -14.24 -11.45 0.24
N LEU A 29 -14.31 -12.14 -0.91
CA LEU A 29 -14.92 -13.47 -0.98
C LEU A 29 -14.05 -14.53 -0.30
N VAL A 30 -12.74 -14.49 -0.51
CA VAL A 30 -11.82 -15.46 0.09
C VAL A 30 -11.71 -15.26 1.59
N ASN A 31 -11.67 -14.02 2.09
CA ASN A 31 -11.72 -13.75 3.54
C ASN A 31 -12.99 -14.34 4.17
N TYR A 32 -14.16 -14.12 3.54
CA TYR A 32 -15.43 -14.69 4.00
C TYR A 32 -15.42 -16.23 4.06
N LEU A 33 -14.71 -16.90 3.14
CA LEU A 33 -14.60 -18.36 3.10
C LEU A 33 -13.59 -18.91 4.11
N ILE A 34 -12.46 -18.22 4.30
CA ILE A 34 -11.43 -18.59 5.28
C ILE A 34 -11.97 -18.45 6.71
N ASP A 35 -12.87 -17.50 6.98
CA ASP A 35 -13.49 -17.38 8.31
C ASP A 35 -14.33 -18.62 8.70
N ARG A 36 -14.70 -19.48 7.74
CA ARG A 36 -15.54 -20.69 7.92
C ARG A 36 -14.82 -22.01 7.60
N SER A 37 -13.55 -21.96 7.22
CA SER A 37 -12.76 -23.14 6.83
C SER A 37 -11.25 -22.86 6.94
N SER A 38 -10.39 -23.78 6.49
CA SER A 38 -8.94 -23.51 6.44
C SER A 38 -8.53 -22.84 5.12
N THR A 39 -7.47 -22.03 5.16
CA THR A 39 -6.85 -21.40 3.98
C THR A 39 -6.47 -22.42 2.90
N LEU A 40 -5.84 -23.53 3.30
CA LEU A 40 -5.46 -24.63 2.42
C LEU A 40 -6.67 -25.34 1.82
N PHE A 41 -7.78 -25.46 2.57
CA PHE A 41 -9.01 -26.06 2.05
C PHE A 41 -9.62 -25.20 0.94
N VAL A 42 -9.80 -23.90 1.19
CA VAL A 42 -10.31 -22.95 0.18
C VAL A 42 -9.45 -23.00 -1.08
N ALA A 43 -8.13 -22.92 -0.91
CA ALA A 43 -7.18 -22.95 -2.01
C ALA A 43 -7.23 -24.26 -2.80
N GLY A 44 -7.22 -25.40 -2.11
CA GLY A 44 -7.29 -26.72 -2.75
C GLY A 44 -8.55 -26.86 -3.59
N ILE A 45 -9.71 -26.60 -3.01
CA ILE A 45 -10.99 -26.73 -3.72
C ILE A 45 -11.11 -25.73 -4.87
N SER A 46 -10.76 -24.46 -4.66
CA SER A 46 -10.88 -23.44 -5.71
C SER A 46 -9.95 -23.72 -6.90
N HIS A 47 -8.71 -24.15 -6.66
CA HIS A 47 -7.76 -24.50 -7.72
C HIS A 47 -8.15 -25.80 -8.44
N THR A 48 -8.70 -26.79 -7.73
CA THR A 48 -9.25 -28.01 -8.35
C THR A 48 -10.44 -27.68 -9.25
N LEU A 49 -11.38 -26.86 -8.80
CA LEU A 49 -12.52 -26.43 -9.62
C LEU A 49 -12.07 -25.61 -10.83
N ALA A 50 -11.07 -24.75 -10.67
CA ALA A 50 -10.46 -24.01 -11.79
C ALA A 50 -9.83 -24.95 -12.82
N ALA A 51 -9.12 -26.00 -12.38
CA ALA A 51 -8.50 -27.00 -13.25
C ALA A 51 -9.57 -27.82 -14.01
N ILE A 52 -10.61 -28.29 -13.32
CA ILE A 52 -11.71 -29.05 -13.93
C ILE A 52 -12.42 -28.18 -14.98
N ALA A 53 -12.75 -26.93 -14.66
CA ALA A 53 -13.45 -26.03 -15.57
C ALA A 53 -12.61 -25.72 -16.82
N THR A 54 -11.32 -25.42 -16.67
CA THR A 54 -10.44 -25.18 -17.82
C THR A 54 -10.23 -26.42 -18.68
N LEU A 55 -10.09 -27.61 -18.07
CA LEU A 55 -10.00 -28.86 -18.81
C LEU A 55 -11.29 -29.20 -19.56
N ALA A 56 -12.46 -28.96 -18.95
CA ALA A 56 -13.74 -29.13 -19.62
C ALA A 56 -13.83 -28.24 -20.87
N VAL A 57 -13.34 -27.00 -20.80
CA VAL A 57 -13.24 -26.10 -21.97
C VAL A 57 -12.26 -26.65 -23.02
N VAL A 58 -11.07 -27.13 -22.62
CA VAL A 58 -10.11 -27.76 -23.55
C VAL A 58 -10.76 -28.95 -24.27
N VAL A 59 -11.39 -29.85 -23.52
CA VAL A 59 -12.07 -31.01 -24.11
C VAL A 59 -13.16 -30.55 -25.06
N PHE A 60 -14.05 -29.64 -24.63
CA PHE A 60 -15.15 -29.16 -25.46
C PHE A 60 -14.69 -28.49 -26.76
N VAL A 61 -13.61 -27.72 -26.72
CA VAL A 61 -13.10 -26.98 -27.88
C VAL A 61 -12.37 -27.88 -28.88
N PHE A 62 -11.67 -28.93 -28.40
CA PHE A 62 -10.83 -29.79 -29.23
C PHE A 62 -11.39 -31.19 -29.47
N ILE A 63 -12.58 -31.51 -28.95
CA ILE A 63 -13.26 -32.77 -29.23
C ILE A 63 -13.76 -32.79 -30.68
N GLY A 64 -13.35 -33.82 -31.43
CA GLY A 64 -13.73 -33.98 -32.84
C GLY A 64 -12.93 -33.13 -33.84
N ASP A 65 -12.01 -32.26 -33.40
CA ASP A 65 -11.08 -31.58 -34.30
C ASP A 65 -10.07 -32.61 -34.86
N LYS A 66 -10.16 -32.92 -36.16
CA LYS A 66 -9.26 -33.88 -36.82
C LYS A 66 -7.82 -33.38 -36.92
N LYS A 67 -7.60 -32.07 -36.94
CA LYS A 67 -6.28 -31.44 -37.10
C LYS A 67 -5.61 -31.21 -35.73
N ASN A 68 -6.40 -30.82 -34.74
CA ASN A 68 -5.94 -30.50 -33.38
C ASN A 68 -6.52 -31.42 -32.30
N GLY A 69 -6.86 -32.66 -32.65
CA GLY A 69 -7.48 -33.59 -31.71
C GLY A 69 -6.63 -33.80 -30.45
N LEU A 70 -7.29 -34.08 -29.32
CA LEU A 70 -6.68 -34.18 -27.98
C LEU A 70 -5.43 -35.07 -27.92
N ALA A 71 -5.45 -36.23 -28.59
CA ALA A 71 -4.30 -37.14 -28.64
C ALA A 71 -3.07 -36.50 -29.31
N SER A 72 -3.29 -35.71 -30.38
CA SER A 72 -2.22 -35.00 -31.09
C SER A 72 -1.62 -33.87 -30.24
N LEU A 73 -2.46 -33.16 -29.49
CA LEU A 73 -2.04 -32.08 -28.60
C LEU A 73 -1.26 -32.63 -27.39
N PHE A 74 -1.68 -33.78 -26.85
CA PHE A 74 -0.98 -34.43 -25.75
C PHE A 74 0.45 -34.85 -26.13
N ILE A 75 0.66 -35.35 -27.35
CA ILE A 75 2.00 -35.66 -27.86
C ILE A 75 2.86 -34.39 -27.95
N LYS A 76 2.28 -33.27 -28.39
CA LYS A 76 2.97 -31.98 -28.48
C LYS A 76 3.33 -31.43 -27.10
N TYR A 77 2.49 -31.62 -26.09
CA TYR A 77 2.79 -31.28 -24.68
C TYR A 77 4.07 -31.95 -24.15
N LYS A 78 4.40 -33.15 -24.62
CA LYS A 78 5.62 -33.85 -24.20
C LYS A 78 6.90 -33.25 -24.79
N ARG A 79 6.81 -32.32 -25.75
CA ARG A 79 8.00 -31.63 -26.29
C ARG A 79 8.63 -30.75 -25.23
N ARG A 80 9.96 -30.78 -25.15
CA ARG A 80 10.75 -30.04 -24.15
C ARG A 80 10.43 -28.54 -24.13
N GLU A 81 10.22 -27.95 -25.30
CA GLU A 81 9.89 -26.52 -25.50
C GLU A 81 8.61 -26.10 -24.79
N LEU A 82 7.63 -27.01 -24.68
CA LEU A 82 6.33 -26.75 -24.06
C LEU A 82 6.25 -27.34 -22.64
N LEU A 83 6.85 -28.51 -22.41
CA LEU A 83 6.83 -29.22 -21.13
C LEU A 83 7.52 -28.41 -20.03
N VAL A 84 8.71 -27.86 -20.29
CA VAL A 84 9.50 -27.11 -19.30
C VAL A 84 8.74 -25.87 -18.79
N PRO A 85 8.25 -24.95 -19.64
CA PRO A 85 7.51 -23.79 -19.13
C PRO A 85 6.17 -24.17 -18.48
N THR A 86 5.51 -25.24 -18.95
CA THR A 86 4.24 -25.71 -18.36
C THR A 86 4.45 -26.28 -16.95
N LEU A 87 5.44 -27.16 -16.77
CA LEU A 87 5.78 -27.70 -15.45
C LEU A 87 6.29 -26.60 -14.51
N GLY A 88 7.19 -25.74 -15.01
CA GLY A 88 7.72 -24.62 -14.25
C GLY A 88 6.62 -23.69 -13.75
N SER A 89 5.69 -23.29 -14.61
CA SER A 89 4.54 -22.48 -14.22
C SER A 89 3.63 -23.19 -13.22
N GLY A 90 3.33 -24.48 -13.43
CA GLY A 90 2.50 -25.24 -12.49
C GLY A 90 3.08 -25.33 -11.07
N VAL A 91 4.39 -25.56 -10.97
CA VAL A 91 5.12 -25.55 -9.70
C VAL A 91 5.13 -24.15 -9.08
N LEU A 92 5.37 -23.11 -9.88
CA LEU A 92 5.39 -21.73 -9.39
C LEU A 92 4.02 -21.24 -8.91
N ILE A 93 2.90 -21.70 -9.50
CA ILE A 93 1.56 -21.43 -8.98
C ILE A 93 1.42 -21.97 -7.56
N CYS A 94 1.80 -23.23 -7.34
CA CYS A 94 1.76 -23.84 -6.03
C CYS A 94 2.69 -23.08 -5.05
N ALA A 95 3.93 -22.83 -5.46
CA ALA A 95 4.92 -22.15 -4.63
C ALA A 95 4.47 -20.74 -4.22
N ASN A 96 3.92 -19.93 -5.13
CA ASN A 96 3.51 -18.57 -4.78
C ASN A 96 2.33 -18.53 -3.79
N HIS A 97 1.35 -19.44 -3.91
CA HIS A 97 0.24 -19.53 -2.97
C HIS A 97 0.70 -20.06 -1.61
N LEU A 98 1.56 -21.09 -1.58
CA LEU A 98 2.08 -21.64 -0.33
C LEU A 98 2.99 -20.64 0.40
N LEU A 99 3.82 -19.89 -0.31
CA LEU A 99 4.65 -18.83 0.28
C LEU A 99 3.79 -17.69 0.85
N LEU A 100 2.72 -17.29 0.16
CA LEU A 100 1.76 -16.32 0.66
C LEU A 100 1.06 -16.83 1.93
N TYR A 101 0.58 -18.08 1.93
CA TYR A 101 -0.07 -18.66 3.10
C TYR A 101 0.89 -18.87 4.27
N ALA A 102 2.13 -19.29 4.01
CA ALA A 102 3.16 -19.38 5.04
C ALA A 102 3.50 -18.00 5.62
N ALA A 103 3.51 -16.94 4.80
CA ALA A 103 3.69 -15.57 5.27
C ALA A 103 2.52 -15.13 6.17
N LEU A 104 1.28 -15.47 5.79
CA LEU A 104 0.08 -15.16 6.57
C LEU A 104 0.01 -15.97 7.88
N GLU A 105 0.45 -17.22 7.88
CA GLU A 105 0.45 -18.07 9.09
C GLU A 105 1.60 -17.71 10.04
N SER A 106 2.75 -17.32 9.50
CA SER A 106 3.88 -16.78 10.27
C SER A 106 3.57 -15.39 10.85
N SER A 107 2.56 -14.70 10.31
CA SER A 107 2.16 -13.38 10.74
C SER A 107 1.06 -13.45 11.81
N ARG A 108 1.29 -12.78 12.94
CA ARG A 108 0.27 -12.58 13.99
C ARG A 108 -0.27 -11.14 14.02
N GLU A 109 0.40 -10.22 13.31
CA GLU A 109 0.22 -8.77 13.38
C GLU A 109 0.38 -8.03 12.03
N PHE A 110 0.82 -8.72 10.96
CA PHE A 110 1.29 -8.10 9.72
C PHE A 110 0.63 -8.67 8.44
N ASP A 111 -0.54 -9.30 8.55
CA ASP A 111 -1.20 -10.04 7.45
C ASP A 111 -1.46 -9.16 6.23
N VAL A 112 -1.92 -7.94 6.49
CA VAL A 112 -2.17 -6.94 5.44
C VAL A 112 -0.87 -6.53 4.74
N ILE A 113 0.23 -6.41 5.49
CA ILE A 113 1.56 -6.07 4.93
C ILE A 113 2.05 -7.21 4.06
N ALA A 114 1.94 -8.47 4.51
CA ALA A 114 2.35 -9.64 3.74
C ALA A 114 1.62 -9.72 2.39
N ILE A 115 0.29 -9.51 2.38
CA ILE A 115 -0.50 -9.49 1.14
C ILE A 115 -0.05 -8.35 0.22
N LEU A 116 0.18 -7.16 0.76
CA LEU A 116 0.61 -6.01 -0.05
C LEU A 116 2.02 -6.22 -0.61
N ILE A 117 2.95 -6.79 0.15
CA ILE A 117 4.30 -7.11 -0.38
C ILE A 117 4.20 -8.16 -1.49
N PHE A 118 3.36 -9.17 -1.33
CA PHE A 118 3.10 -10.15 -2.37
C PHE A 118 2.55 -9.49 -3.65
N GLU A 119 1.58 -8.58 -3.53
CA GLU A 119 0.96 -7.84 -4.64
C GLU A 119 1.88 -6.80 -5.31
N ALA A 120 3.13 -6.66 -4.84
CA ALA A 120 4.15 -5.88 -5.55
C ALA A 120 4.62 -6.55 -6.86
N TRP A 121 4.30 -7.82 -7.11
CA TRP A 121 4.76 -8.59 -8.27
C TRP A 121 4.60 -7.94 -9.66
N PRO A 122 3.58 -7.09 -9.98
CA PRO A 122 3.39 -6.55 -11.33
C PRO A 122 4.56 -5.70 -11.82
N ILE A 123 5.22 -4.93 -10.93
CA ILE A 123 6.40 -4.14 -11.30
C ILE A 123 7.57 -5.06 -11.66
N LEU A 124 7.78 -6.13 -10.89
CA LEU A 124 8.81 -7.13 -11.18
C LEU A 124 8.54 -7.79 -12.54
N PHE A 125 7.29 -8.17 -12.78
CA PHE A 125 6.91 -8.81 -14.04
C PHE A 125 7.08 -7.86 -15.23
N PHE A 126 6.74 -6.58 -15.09
CA PHE A 126 7.00 -5.56 -16.10
C PHE A 126 8.48 -5.49 -16.49
N TYR A 127 9.40 -5.49 -15.51
CA TYR A 127 10.84 -5.52 -15.79
C TYR A 127 11.28 -6.83 -16.45
N ILE A 128 10.79 -7.98 -16.00
CA ILE A 128 11.11 -9.28 -16.60
C ILE A 128 10.61 -9.38 -18.05
N ASP A 129 9.36 -9.02 -18.32
CA ASP A 129 8.77 -9.10 -19.66
C ASP A 129 9.46 -8.11 -20.62
N SER A 130 9.74 -6.88 -20.16
CA SER A 130 10.47 -5.86 -20.93
C SER A 130 11.88 -6.30 -21.32
N THR A 131 12.60 -6.98 -20.41
CA THR A 131 14.00 -7.40 -20.64
C THR A 131 14.09 -8.68 -21.46
N PHE A 132 13.34 -9.73 -21.10
CA PHE A 132 13.48 -11.06 -21.69
C PHE A 132 12.61 -11.30 -22.93
N ARG A 133 11.58 -10.46 -23.19
CA ARG A 133 10.75 -10.50 -24.40
C ARG A 133 10.90 -9.23 -25.26
N LYS A 134 12.06 -8.56 -25.19
CA LYS A 134 12.38 -7.32 -25.91
C LYS A 134 12.19 -7.40 -27.43
N ALA A 135 12.36 -8.59 -28.04
CA ALA A 135 12.13 -8.79 -29.47
C ALA A 135 10.66 -8.66 -29.88
N GLN A 136 9.72 -8.93 -28.96
CA GLN A 136 8.28 -8.84 -29.17
C GLN A 136 7.64 -7.58 -28.55
N ARG A 137 8.40 -6.76 -27.81
CA ARG A 137 7.87 -5.66 -26.99
C ARG A 137 8.47 -4.30 -27.35
N THR A 138 7.62 -3.27 -27.26
CA THR A 138 8.01 -1.86 -27.40
C THR A 138 7.80 -1.15 -26.07
N THR A 139 8.86 -0.97 -25.28
CA THR A 139 8.83 -0.25 -23.99
C THR A 139 9.60 1.05 -24.09
N SER A 140 8.94 2.17 -23.85
CA SER A 140 9.52 3.51 -23.86
C SER A 140 9.98 3.95 -22.47
N ALA A 141 10.78 5.02 -22.37
CA ALA A 141 11.13 5.64 -21.09
C ALA A 141 9.88 6.11 -20.31
N THR A 142 8.83 6.57 -21.02
CA THR A 142 7.58 7.01 -20.39
C THR A 142 6.84 5.86 -19.71
N ASP A 143 6.92 4.65 -20.25
CA ASP A 143 6.33 3.46 -19.63
C ASP A 143 6.97 3.17 -18.27
N TYR A 144 8.30 3.26 -18.16
CA TYR A 144 8.99 3.07 -16.88
C TYR A 144 8.60 4.12 -15.84
N ILE A 145 8.47 5.40 -16.25
CA ILE A 145 8.12 6.50 -15.35
C ILE A 145 6.71 6.29 -14.76
N PHE A 146 5.71 6.07 -15.61
CA PHE A 146 4.34 5.87 -15.13
C PHE A 146 4.17 4.55 -14.41
N SER A 147 4.93 3.51 -14.77
CA SER A 147 4.95 2.25 -14.02
C SER A 147 5.51 2.43 -12.61
N GLY A 148 6.60 3.19 -12.48
CA GLY A 148 7.15 3.59 -11.19
C GLY A 148 6.16 4.45 -10.38
N ALA A 149 5.43 5.36 -11.01
CA ALA A 149 4.41 6.17 -10.34
C ALA A 149 3.23 5.33 -9.83
N ALA A 150 2.75 4.35 -10.61
CA ALA A 150 1.73 3.41 -10.17
C ALA A 150 2.22 2.56 -8.99
N PHE A 151 3.46 2.06 -9.04
CA PHE A 151 4.08 1.34 -7.93
C PHE A 151 4.27 2.22 -6.68
N ALA A 152 4.62 3.49 -6.84
CA ALA A 152 4.72 4.43 -5.73
C ALA A 152 3.34 4.67 -5.08
N GLY A 153 2.28 4.80 -5.88
CA GLY A 153 0.90 4.81 -5.38
C GLY A 153 0.53 3.53 -4.63
N PHE A 154 1.01 2.38 -5.11
CA PHE A 154 0.86 1.12 -4.41
C PHE A 154 1.60 1.10 -3.05
N ILE A 155 2.80 1.66 -2.95
CA ILE A 155 3.52 1.82 -1.67
C ILE A 155 2.73 2.72 -0.70
N VAL A 156 2.15 3.82 -1.19
CA VAL A 156 1.30 4.70 -0.36
C VAL A 156 0.09 3.93 0.21
N LEU A 157 -0.48 3.00 -0.55
CA LEU A 157 -1.56 2.13 -0.07
C LEU A 157 -1.13 1.29 1.15
N MET A 158 0.16 0.99 1.27
CA MET A 158 0.74 0.22 2.37
C MET A 158 1.05 1.06 3.62
N ALA A 159 1.21 2.37 3.46
CA ALA A 159 1.62 3.31 4.49
C ALA A 159 0.91 3.20 5.84
N PRO A 160 -0.44 3.13 5.94
CA PRO A 160 -1.12 3.11 7.23
C PRO A 160 -0.84 1.85 8.04
N ASN A 161 -0.29 0.81 7.39
CA ASN A 161 0.02 -0.46 8.03
C ASN A 161 1.52 -0.59 8.36
N ILE A 162 2.34 0.45 8.15
CA ILE A 162 3.80 0.37 8.26
C ILE A 162 4.31 1.53 9.12
N SER A 163 5.02 1.24 10.21
CA SER A 163 5.88 2.23 10.85
C SER A 163 7.24 2.26 10.13
N LEU A 164 7.73 3.46 9.82
CA LEU A 164 8.99 3.62 9.08
C LEU A 164 10.20 3.15 9.91
N ALA A 165 10.07 3.15 11.23
CA ALA A 165 11.06 2.66 12.19
C ALA A 165 11.18 1.13 12.15
N ASP A 166 10.05 0.40 12.14
CA ASP A 166 10.05 -1.07 12.10
C ASP A 166 10.74 -1.59 10.83
N TRP A 167 10.53 -0.91 9.69
CA TRP A 167 11.13 -1.27 8.40
C TRP A 167 12.66 -1.09 8.37
N LEU A 168 13.17 -0.05 9.01
CA LEU A 168 14.62 0.24 9.07
C LEU A 168 15.35 -0.66 10.08
N LEU A 169 14.67 -1.05 11.16
CA LEU A 169 15.26 -1.82 12.27
C LEU A 169 15.22 -3.34 12.04
N LEU A 170 14.45 -3.83 11.05
CA LEU A 170 14.45 -5.24 10.62
C LEU A 170 14.29 -6.24 11.79
N GLU A 171 13.30 -6.03 12.65
CA GLU A 171 13.02 -6.97 13.76
C GLU A 171 12.72 -8.39 13.24
N SER A 172 13.19 -9.41 13.99
CA SER A 172 13.25 -10.81 13.53
C SER A 172 11.91 -11.46 13.13
N PRO A 173 10.74 -11.17 13.73
CA PRO A 173 9.47 -11.77 13.32
C PRO A 173 8.92 -11.16 12.02
N MET A 174 9.17 -9.87 11.81
CA MET A 174 8.72 -9.13 10.62
C MET A 174 9.54 -9.53 9.38
N LEU A 175 10.84 -9.77 9.55
CA LEU A 175 11.75 -10.12 8.45
C LEU A 175 11.33 -11.42 7.74
N ASN A 176 10.98 -12.46 8.49
CA ASN A 176 10.53 -13.73 7.91
C ASN A 176 9.24 -13.58 7.10
N THR A 177 8.27 -12.86 7.66
CA THR A 177 6.97 -12.59 7.00
C THR A 177 7.16 -11.81 5.70
N ILE A 178 7.96 -10.73 5.75
CA ILE A 178 8.30 -9.91 4.58
C ILE A 178 9.02 -10.75 3.52
N LEU A 179 10.01 -11.56 3.93
CA LEU A 179 10.79 -12.38 3.03
C LEU A 179 9.93 -13.43 2.31
N LEU A 180 9.07 -14.14 3.05
CA LEU A 180 8.16 -15.14 2.48
C LEU A 180 7.18 -14.49 1.48
N ALA A 181 6.58 -13.36 1.84
CA ALA A 181 5.69 -12.60 0.96
C ALA A 181 6.42 -12.11 -0.31
N ALA A 182 7.63 -11.57 -0.17
CA ALA A 182 8.44 -11.09 -1.29
C ALA A 182 8.87 -12.23 -2.23
N LEU A 183 9.25 -13.39 -1.67
CA LEU A 183 9.54 -14.60 -2.45
C LEU A 183 8.28 -15.10 -3.16
N GLY A 184 7.11 -15.04 -2.52
CA GLY A 184 5.82 -15.34 -3.14
C GLY A 184 5.51 -14.44 -4.32
N GLY A 185 5.67 -13.11 -4.15
CA GLY A 185 5.50 -12.14 -5.23
C GLY A 185 6.49 -12.33 -6.38
N LEU A 186 7.76 -12.64 -6.07
CA LEU A 186 8.76 -12.99 -7.08
C LEU A 186 8.38 -14.26 -7.86
N ALA A 187 7.91 -15.30 -7.14
CA ALA A 187 7.44 -16.54 -7.76
C ALA A 187 6.23 -16.28 -8.68
N MET A 188 5.31 -15.39 -8.29
CA MET A 188 4.18 -14.97 -9.13
C MET A 188 4.65 -14.24 -10.41
N SER A 189 5.61 -13.33 -10.28
CA SER A 189 6.20 -12.63 -11.43
C SER A 189 6.88 -13.59 -12.43
N ILE A 190 7.67 -14.55 -11.93
CA ILE A 190 8.30 -15.58 -12.76
C ILE A 190 7.24 -16.51 -13.37
N ASN A 191 6.17 -16.83 -12.63
CA ASN A 191 5.04 -17.61 -13.14
C ASN A 191 4.39 -16.94 -14.35
N CYS A 192 4.08 -15.64 -14.26
CA CYS A 192 3.54 -14.88 -15.40
C CYS A 192 4.47 -14.95 -16.63
N TYR A 193 5.78 -14.84 -16.42
CA TYR A 193 6.75 -15.01 -17.51
C TYR A 193 6.76 -16.43 -18.10
N MET A 194 6.71 -17.47 -17.27
CA MET A 194 6.66 -18.86 -17.73
C MET A 194 5.38 -19.16 -18.51
N ARG A 195 4.24 -18.57 -18.13
CA ARG A 195 3.00 -18.64 -18.91
C ARG A 195 3.14 -18.00 -20.29
N MET A 196 3.77 -16.83 -20.37
CA MET A 196 4.07 -16.20 -21.66
C MET A 196 4.99 -17.08 -22.53
N LYS A 197 6.00 -17.73 -21.93
CA LYS A 197 6.85 -18.70 -22.64
C LYS A 197 6.09 -19.93 -23.13
N CYS A 198 5.12 -20.43 -22.35
CA CYS A 198 4.23 -21.50 -22.78
C CYS A 198 3.41 -21.07 -24.02
N MET A 199 2.89 -19.84 -24.02
CA MET A 199 2.15 -19.30 -25.18
C MET A 199 3.06 -19.06 -26.40
N ASP A 200 4.30 -18.59 -26.20
CA ASP A 200 5.30 -18.46 -27.25
C ASP A 200 5.63 -19.85 -27.87
N ALA A 201 5.82 -20.88 -27.05
CA ALA A 201 6.06 -22.26 -27.50
C ALA A 201 4.87 -22.81 -28.30
N TRP A 202 3.64 -22.54 -27.85
CA TRP A 202 2.45 -22.89 -28.62
C TRP A 202 2.37 -22.18 -29.97
N SER A 203 2.81 -20.92 -30.05
CA SER A 203 2.87 -20.19 -31.31
C SER A 203 3.84 -20.84 -32.29
N GLN A 204 5.05 -21.18 -31.83
CA GLN A 204 6.08 -21.84 -32.63
C GLN A 204 5.60 -23.20 -33.13
N LEU A 205 5.01 -24.02 -32.26
CA LEU A 205 4.43 -25.31 -32.65
C LEU A 205 3.26 -25.15 -33.62
N SER A 206 2.45 -24.10 -33.47
CA SER A 206 1.35 -23.82 -34.38
C SER A 206 1.84 -23.47 -35.78
N GLU A 207 2.95 -22.74 -35.89
CA GLU A 207 3.57 -22.40 -37.17
C GLU A 207 4.28 -23.61 -37.79
N GLN A 208 5.05 -24.36 -36.99
CA GLN A 208 5.81 -25.51 -37.46
C GLN A 208 4.91 -26.66 -37.98
N TYR A 209 3.78 -26.89 -37.33
CA TYR A 209 2.88 -28.00 -37.63
C TYR A 209 1.54 -27.55 -38.24
N ASP A 210 1.41 -26.29 -38.64
CA ASP A 210 0.21 -25.70 -39.23
C ASP A 210 -1.07 -25.95 -38.40
N LEU A 211 -1.01 -25.74 -37.09
CA LEU A 211 -2.11 -26.09 -36.17
C LEU A 211 -3.25 -25.05 -36.14
N SER A 212 -3.09 -23.92 -36.84
CA SER A 212 -4.09 -22.83 -36.87
C SER A 212 -4.59 -22.39 -35.48
N LEU A 213 -3.71 -22.41 -34.47
CA LEU A 213 -4.08 -22.04 -33.09
C LEU A 213 -4.16 -20.53 -32.94
N THR A 214 -5.38 -20.02 -32.69
CA THR A 214 -5.59 -18.60 -32.36
C THR A 214 -4.96 -18.26 -30.99
N PRO A 215 -4.67 -16.98 -30.68
CA PRO A 215 -4.13 -16.58 -29.38
C PRO A 215 -4.98 -17.06 -28.19
N LEU A 216 -6.31 -17.04 -28.34
CA LEU A 216 -7.25 -17.55 -27.33
C LEU A 216 -7.08 -19.06 -27.10
N LEU A 217 -6.93 -19.85 -28.17
CA LEU A 217 -6.73 -21.30 -28.06
C LEU A 217 -5.40 -21.64 -27.39
N ARG A 218 -4.34 -20.89 -27.70
CA ARG A 218 -3.02 -21.03 -27.05
C ARG A 218 -3.13 -20.73 -25.55
N ALA A 219 -3.82 -19.66 -25.18
CA ALA A 219 -4.05 -19.31 -23.79
C ALA A 219 -4.85 -20.41 -23.06
N ILE A 220 -5.95 -20.90 -23.64
CA ILE A 220 -6.75 -22.01 -23.08
C ILE A 220 -5.90 -23.25 -22.84
N LEU A 221 -5.04 -23.61 -23.80
CA LEU A 221 -4.12 -24.73 -23.65
C LEU A 221 -3.12 -24.45 -22.52
N THR A 222 -2.41 -23.32 -22.54
CA THR A 222 -1.48 -22.93 -21.46
C THR A 222 -2.13 -23.01 -20.08
N GLU A 223 -3.31 -22.42 -19.90
CA GLU A 223 -4.11 -22.45 -18.67
C GLU A 223 -4.46 -23.88 -18.22
N GLY A 224 -4.93 -24.73 -19.13
CA GLY A 224 -5.29 -26.11 -18.82
C GLY A 224 -4.06 -26.94 -18.44
N GLY A 225 -2.98 -26.85 -19.22
CA GLY A 225 -1.75 -27.60 -18.96
C GLY A 225 -1.08 -27.23 -17.64
N VAL A 226 -1.02 -25.93 -17.33
CA VAL A 226 -0.42 -25.43 -16.09
C VAL A 226 -1.25 -25.83 -14.86
N ARG A 227 -2.59 -25.74 -14.93
CA ARG A 227 -3.46 -26.15 -13.81
C ARG A 227 -3.49 -27.65 -13.57
N CYS A 228 -3.27 -28.48 -14.59
CA CYS A 228 -3.07 -29.93 -14.43
C CYS A 228 -1.88 -30.27 -13.55
N VAL A 229 -0.92 -29.35 -13.41
CA VAL A 229 0.25 -29.53 -12.54
C VAL A 229 0.00 -28.88 -11.19
N ALA A 230 -0.52 -27.65 -11.17
CA ALA A 230 -0.73 -26.89 -9.93
C ALA A 230 -1.80 -27.51 -9.01
N ALA A 231 -2.97 -27.87 -9.55
CA ALA A 231 -4.08 -28.34 -8.73
C ALA A 231 -3.77 -29.66 -7.98
N PRO A 232 -3.17 -30.68 -8.60
CA PRO A 232 -2.75 -31.88 -7.85
C PRO A 232 -1.71 -31.58 -6.78
N LEU A 233 -0.77 -30.67 -7.02
CA LEU A 233 0.24 -30.29 -6.03
C LEU A 233 -0.42 -29.64 -4.80
N ILE A 234 -1.28 -28.63 -5.02
CA ILE A 234 -1.99 -27.94 -3.93
C ILE A 234 -2.93 -28.91 -3.20
N LEU A 235 -3.64 -29.77 -3.92
CA LEU A 235 -4.52 -30.78 -3.33
C LEU A 235 -3.73 -31.80 -2.50
N THR A 236 -2.55 -32.21 -2.97
CA THR A 236 -1.63 -33.08 -2.21
C THR A 236 -1.17 -32.37 -0.94
N THR A 237 -0.84 -31.08 -1.01
CA THR A 237 -0.49 -30.30 0.18
C THR A 237 -1.66 -30.20 1.16
N LEU A 238 -2.89 -30.01 0.69
CA LEU A 238 -4.10 -30.05 1.53
C LEU A 238 -4.25 -31.41 2.22
N PHE A 239 -4.07 -32.52 1.50
CA PHE A 239 -4.18 -33.86 2.10
C PHE A 239 -3.06 -34.19 3.09
N LEU A 240 -1.85 -33.67 2.88
CA LEU A 240 -0.70 -33.96 3.73
C LEU A 240 -0.63 -33.06 4.97
N PHE A 241 -1.07 -31.80 4.86
CA PHE A 241 -0.82 -30.77 5.87
C PHE A 241 -2.07 -29.96 6.27
N GLY A 242 -3.19 -30.11 5.56
CA GLY A 242 -4.40 -29.31 5.79
C GLY A 242 -5.54 -30.10 6.46
N HIS A 243 -6.55 -29.35 6.90
CA HIS A 243 -7.75 -29.90 7.54
C HIS A 243 -8.91 -29.90 6.54
N LEU A 244 -9.60 -31.04 6.40
CA LEU A 244 -10.70 -31.24 5.44
C LEU A 244 -12.07 -30.83 6.01
N GLU A 245 -12.19 -30.74 7.33
CA GLU A 245 -13.40 -30.27 8.01
C GLU A 245 -13.63 -28.78 7.73
N ASN A 246 -14.89 -28.41 7.48
CA ASN A 246 -15.28 -27.05 7.15
C ASN A 246 -16.73 -26.79 7.62
N GLN A 247 -17.07 -25.52 7.79
CA GLN A 247 -18.42 -25.07 8.18
C GLN A 247 -19.21 -24.53 6.97
N PHE A 248 -18.95 -25.06 5.76
CA PHE A 248 -19.57 -24.53 4.55
C PHE A 248 -21.02 -24.95 4.40
N THR A 249 -21.86 -23.95 4.17
CA THR A 249 -23.22 -24.08 3.68
C THR A 249 -23.24 -24.29 2.16
N HIS A 250 -24.41 -24.60 1.59
CA HIS A 250 -24.59 -24.67 0.14
C HIS A 250 -24.21 -23.36 -0.58
N ILE A 251 -24.42 -22.21 0.07
CA ILE A 251 -24.04 -20.90 -0.47
C ILE A 251 -22.51 -20.76 -0.51
N ASP A 252 -21.82 -21.23 0.52
CA ASP A 252 -20.36 -21.13 0.59
C ASP A 252 -19.69 -21.97 -0.52
N TYR A 253 -20.21 -23.16 -0.82
CA TYR A 253 -19.76 -23.95 -1.98
C TYR A 253 -19.99 -23.25 -3.33
N LEU A 254 -21.10 -22.52 -3.49
CA LEU A 254 -21.33 -21.70 -4.69
C LEU A 254 -20.31 -20.55 -4.79
N ILE A 255 -19.97 -19.92 -3.67
CA ILE A 255 -18.96 -18.86 -3.62
C ILE A 255 -17.57 -19.43 -3.96
N VAL A 256 -17.17 -20.57 -3.40
CA VAL A 256 -15.90 -21.23 -3.72
C VAL A 256 -15.84 -21.62 -5.21
N ALA A 257 -16.95 -22.12 -5.76
CA ALA A 257 -17.04 -22.43 -7.18
C ALA A 257 -16.91 -21.18 -8.05
N PHE A 258 -17.52 -20.06 -7.65
CA PHE A 258 -17.33 -18.78 -8.32
C PHE A 258 -15.87 -18.31 -8.26
N VAL A 259 -15.22 -18.41 -7.11
CA VAL A 259 -13.79 -18.09 -6.94
C VAL A 259 -12.92 -18.95 -7.86
N GLY A 260 -13.15 -20.27 -7.90
CA GLY A 260 -12.40 -21.18 -8.76
C GLY A 260 -12.62 -20.92 -10.26
N ILE A 261 -13.88 -20.79 -10.69
CA ILE A 261 -14.23 -20.78 -12.11
C ILE A 261 -14.14 -19.37 -12.70
N ALA A 262 -14.78 -18.38 -12.08
CA ALA A 262 -14.83 -17.02 -12.62
C ALA A 262 -13.53 -16.26 -12.33
N ILE A 263 -13.00 -16.35 -11.11
CA ILE A 263 -11.79 -15.60 -10.74
C ILE A 263 -10.54 -16.37 -11.19
N LEU A 264 -10.25 -17.52 -10.59
CA LEU A 264 -8.98 -18.21 -10.84
C LEU A 264 -8.84 -18.72 -12.28
N ALA A 265 -9.87 -19.31 -12.88
CA ALA A 265 -9.82 -19.82 -14.25
C ALA A 265 -10.02 -18.73 -15.32
N LEU A 266 -11.22 -18.14 -15.37
CA LEU A 266 -11.57 -17.20 -16.44
C LEU A 266 -10.73 -15.91 -16.38
N SER A 267 -10.52 -15.33 -15.19
CA SER A 267 -9.80 -14.05 -15.10
C SER A 267 -8.32 -14.20 -15.40
N SER A 268 -7.69 -15.28 -14.96
CA SER A 268 -6.28 -15.58 -15.33
C SER A 268 -6.12 -15.79 -16.84
N LEU A 269 -7.07 -16.47 -17.49
CA LEU A 269 -7.08 -16.62 -18.95
C LEU A 269 -7.16 -15.26 -19.66
N LEU A 270 -8.03 -14.37 -19.19
CA LEU A 270 -8.18 -13.01 -19.75
C LEU A 270 -6.92 -12.17 -19.51
N TYR A 271 -6.29 -12.31 -18.35
CA TYR A 271 -5.02 -11.66 -18.03
C TYR A 271 -3.91 -12.12 -18.99
N ASP A 272 -3.72 -13.43 -19.15
CA ASP A 272 -2.71 -14.00 -20.05
C ASP A 272 -2.93 -13.56 -21.50
N LEU A 273 -4.18 -13.62 -21.96
CA LEU A 273 -4.51 -13.20 -23.33
C LEU A 273 -4.24 -11.71 -23.54
N SER A 274 -4.52 -10.86 -22.55
CA SER A 274 -4.21 -9.43 -22.57
C SER A 274 -2.71 -9.20 -22.70
N VAL A 275 -1.94 -9.75 -21.75
CA VAL A 275 -0.49 -9.57 -21.69
C VAL A 275 0.16 -10.10 -22.96
N TYR A 276 -0.24 -11.27 -23.45
CA TYR A 276 0.34 -11.86 -24.66
C TYR A 276 0.04 -11.02 -25.91
N SER A 277 -1.18 -10.49 -26.03
CA SER A 277 -1.62 -9.75 -27.22
C SER A 277 -1.17 -8.29 -27.25
N ALA A 278 -0.73 -7.74 -26.11
CA ALA A 278 -0.27 -6.36 -26.03
C ALA A 278 1.07 -6.15 -26.76
N PRO A 279 1.32 -4.98 -27.39
CA PRO A 279 2.62 -4.67 -27.97
C PRO A 279 3.63 -4.11 -26.95
N ASN A 280 3.20 -3.80 -25.73
CA ASN A 280 3.99 -3.12 -24.69
C ASN A 280 3.80 -3.85 -23.35
N ALA A 281 4.88 -4.02 -22.60
CA ALA A 281 4.89 -4.68 -21.30
C ALA A 281 4.12 -3.90 -20.22
N SER A 282 3.96 -2.58 -20.35
CA SER A 282 3.28 -1.74 -19.34
C SER A 282 1.81 -2.10 -19.10
N ILE A 283 1.21 -2.94 -19.97
CA ILE A 283 -0.12 -3.49 -19.74
C ILE A 283 -0.22 -4.27 -18.41
N SER A 284 0.86 -4.89 -17.93
CA SER A 284 0.83 -5.65 -16.67
C SER A 284 0.65 -4.74 -15.45
N VAL A 285 1.07 -3.48 -15.54
CA VAL A 285 1.01 -2.50 -14.44
C VAL A 285 -0.42 -2.05 -14.15
N PHE A 286 -1.33 -2.22 -15.12
CA PHE A 286 -2.77 -2.02 -14.91
C PHE A 286 -3.30 -2.88 -13.76
N TRP A 287 -2.61 -3.98 -13.43
CA TRP A 287 -2.95 -4.82 -12.28
C TRP A 287 -3.07 -4.04 -10.96
N TYR A 288 -2.36 -2.92 -10.77
CA TYR A 288 -2.48 -2.11 -9.55
C TYR A 288 -3.88 -1.52 -9.33
N PHE A 289 -4.77 -1.53 -10.33
CA PHE A 289 -6.19 -1.25 -10.09
C PHE A 289 -6.87 -2.29 -9.20
N MET A 290 -6.43 -3.55 -9.24
CA MET A 290 -7.00 -4.65 -8.45
C MET A 290 -6.99 -4.34 -6.93
N PRO A 291 -5.85 -4.03 -6.29
CA PRO A 291 -5.82 -3.75 -4.85
C PRO A 291 -6.63 -2.48 -4.50
N VAL A 292 -6.64 -1.46 -5.37
CA VAL A 292 -7.47 -0.25 -5.18
C VAL A 292 -8.96 -0.60 -5.17
N GLY A 293 -9.43 -1.37 -6.15
CA GLY A 293 -10.83 -1.77 -6.22
C GLY A 293 -11.24 -2.69 -5.06
N ALA A 294 -10.37 -3.63 -4.68
CA ALA A 294 -10.61 -4.49 -3.53
C ALA A 294 -10.78 -3.68 -2.23
N VAL A 295 -9.91 -2.69 -2.00
CA VAL A 295 -10.01 -1.78 -0.84
C VAL A 295 -11.31 -0.98 -0.86
N ILE A 296 -11.73 -0.46 -2.02
CA ILE A 296 -13.01 0.27 -2.16
C ILE A 296 -14.20 -0.64 -1.84
N ILE A 297 -14.19 -1.88 -2.34
CA ILE A 297 -15.25 -2.87 -2.06
C ILE A 297 -15.29 -3.18 -0.57
N LEU A 298 -14.14 -3.46 0.05
CA LEU A 298 -14.03 -3.73 1.49
C LEU A 298 -14.51 -2.54 2.33
N ALA A 299 -14.11 -1.31 1.98
CA ALA A 299 -14.55 -0.11 2.67
C ALA A 299 -16.08 0.05 2.58
N THR A 300 -16.65 -0.21 1.41
CA THR A 300 -18.10 -0.17 1.18
C THR A 300 -18.84 -1.23 1.99
N MET A 301 -18.34 -2.47 1.98
CA MET A 301 -18.90 -3.58 2.78
C MET A 301 -18.85 -3.30 4.29
N GLN A 302 -17.83 -2.58 4.74
CA GLN A 302 -17.65 -2.20 6.15
C GLN A 302 -18.41 -0.91 6.52
N GLY A 303 -19.06 -0.23 5.57
CA GLY A 303 -19.73 1.04 5.81
C GLY A 303 -18.78 2.18 6.20
N ARG A 304 -17.50 2.13 5.79
CA ARG A 304 -16.49 3.15 6.07
C ARG A 304 -16.11 3.94 4.83
N ILE A 305 -15.66 5.18 5.02
CA ILE A 305 -15.04 6.00 3.97
C ILE A 305 -13.58 5.52 3.77
N LEU A 306 -13.03 5.75 2.58
CA LEU A 306 -11.60 5.57 2.34
C LEU A 306 -10.78 6.45 3.28
N ASN A 307 -9.70 5.90 3.82
CA ASN A 307 -8.73 6.70 4.56
C ASN A 307 -7.90 7.58 3.60
N GLN A 308 -7.14 8.53 4.15
CA GLN A 308 -6.33 9.46 3.36
C GLN A 308 -5.30 8.76 2.45
N TYR A 309 -4.70 7.66 2.93
CA TYR A 309 -3.70 6.91 2.18
C TYR A 309 -4.33 6.12 1.02
N GLU A 310 -5.47 5.47 1.27
CA GLU A 310 -6.25 4.76 0.25
C GLU A 310 -6.74 5.71 -0.84
N ALA A 311 -7.20 6.90 -0.47
CA ALA A 311 -7.63 7.92 -1.42
C ALA A 311 -6.46 8.42 -2.29
N VAL A 312 -5.31 8.75 -1.69
CA VAL A 312 -4.12 9.21 -2.42
C VAL A 312 -3.57 8.10 -3.32
N ALA A 313 -3.43 6.89 -2.81
CA ALA A 313 -3.00 5.73 -3.59
C ALA A 313 -3.90 5.49 -4.81
N SER A 314 -5.22 5.59 -4.62
CA SER A 314 -6.20 5.46 -5.70
C SER A 314 -5.97 6.50 -6.79
N VAL A 315 -5.81 7.77 -6.42
CA VAL A 315 -5.56 8.86 -7.39
C VAL A 315 -4.26 8.64 -8.15
N LEU A 316 -3.18 8.25 -7.47
CA LEU A 316 -1.87 7.99 -8.09
C LEU A 316 -1.95 6.83 -9.09
N ILE A 317 -2.49 5.70 -8.66
CA ILE A 317 -2.61 4.49 -9.49
C ILE A 317 -3.52 4.74 -10.70
N VAL A 318 -4.69 5.36 -10.49
CA VAL A 318 -5.65 5.66 -11.57
C VAL A 318 -5.01 6.60 -12.59
N SER A 319 -4.40 7.69 -12.13
CA SER A 319 -3.84 8.70 -13.01
C SER A 319 -2.65 8.15 -13.80
N ALA A 320 -1.74 7.41 -13.16
CA ALA A 320 -0.60 6.78 -13.85
C ALA A 320 -1.06 5.79 -14.94
N ASN A 321 -2.08 4.98 -14.66
CA ASN A 321 -2.59 4.00 -15.62
C ASN A 321 -3.39 4.64 -16.76
N ILE A 322 -4.08 5.77 -16.55
CA ILE A 322 -4.71 6.53 -17.63
C ILE A 322 -3.64 6.97 -18.65
N PHE A 323 -2.49 7.46 -18.20
CA PHE A 323 -1.41 7.88 -19.10
C PHE A 323 -0.75 6.70 -19.82
N LEU A 324 -0.55 5.57 -19.14
CA LEU A 324 -0.10 4.33 -19.79
C LEU A 324 -1.09 3.87 -20.89
N GLY A 325 -2.39 4.04 -20.67
CA GLY A 325 -3.44 3.67 -21.62
C GLY A 325 -3.56 4.60 -22.82
N LEU A 326 -3.47 5.92 -22.61
CA LEU A 326 -3.67 6.92 -23.67
C LEU A 326 -2.51 6.98 -24.67
N LYS A 327 -1.29 6.57 -24.27
CA LYS A 327 -0.07 6.63 -25.11
C LYS A 327 0.13 7.99 -25.80
N PHE A 328 -0.35 9.07 -25.19
CA PHE A 328 -0.24 10.40 -25.78
C PHE A 328 1.24 10.83 -25.68
N PRO A 329 1.87 11.30 -26.78
CA PRO A 329 3.22 11.84 -26.73
C PRO A 329 3.18 13.17 -25.99
N LEU A 330 3.21 13.10 -24.66
CA LEU A 330 3.29 14.27 -23.80
C LEU A 330 4.63 14.96 -23.99
N ARG A 331 4.61 16.29 -24.00
CA ARG A 331 5.83 17.08 -23.85
C ARG A 331 6.50 16.71 -22.53
N SER A 332 7.84 16.70 -22.51
CA SER A 332 8.60 16.31 -21.32
C SER A 332 8.24 17.16 -20.09
N SER A 333 7.93 18.44 -20.28
CA SER A 333 7.43 19.33 -19.21
C SER A 333 6.13 18.84 -18.55
N LEU A 334 5.15 18.38 -19.32
CA LEU A 334 3.86 17.91 -18.79
C LEU A 334 3.98 16.53 -18.13
N LEU A 335 4.81 15.66 -18.70
CA LEU A 335 5.15 14.36 -18.11
C LEU A 335 5.81 14.54 -16.74
N ILE A 336 6.81 15.42 -16.67
CA ILE A 336 7.55 15.66 -15.43
C ILE A 336 6.67 16.37 -14.39
N LEU A 337 5.81 17.32 -14.79
CA LEU A 337 4.84 17.94 -13.86
C LEU A 337 4.02 16.86 -13.14
N PHE A 338 3.47 15.90 -13.89
CA PHE A 338 2.68 14.82 -13.30
C PHE A 338 3.51 13.99 -12.31
N THR A 339 4.71 13.58 -12.70
CA THR A 339 5.63 12.83 -11.82
C THR A 339 6.01 13.64 -10.58
N SER A 340 6.26 14.94 -10.71
CA SER A 340 6.56 15.84 -9.60
C SER A 340 5.39 15.98 -8.64
N VAL A 341 4.16 16.13 -9.13
CA VAL A 341 2.95 16.15 -8.28
C VAL A 341 2.86 14.86 -7.45
N CYS A 342 3.11 13.72 -8.08
CA CYS A 342 3.08 12.42 -7.40
C CYS A 342 4.16 12.30 -6.33
N LEU A 343 5.43 12.56 -6.67
CA LEU A 343 6.56 12.45 -5.75
C LEU A 343 6.47 13.44 -4.59
N ILE A 344 6.07 14.68 -4.87
CA ILE A 344 5.87 15.70 -3.84
C ILE A 344 4.69 15.31 -2.96
N GLY A 345 3.57 14.83 -3.53
CA GLY A 345 2.43 14.33 -2.75
C GLY A 345 2.83 13.21 -1.78
N ILE A 346 3.68 12.27 -2.22
CA ILE A 346 4.24 11.21 -1.36
C ILE A 346 5.09 11.82 -0.25
N TRP A 347 6.00 12.73 -0.57
CA TRP A 347 6.83 13.40 0.44
C TRP A 347 6.02 14.16 1.47
N LEU A 348 4.94 14.83 1.06
CA LEU A 348 4.07 15.54 1.99
C LEU A 348 3.43 14.61 3.03
N ILE A 349 3.30 13.31 2.72
CA ILE A 349 2.72 12.29 3.60
C ILE A 349 3.78 11.69 4.53
N PHE A 350 5.00 11.46 4.05
CA PHE A 350 6.00 10.68 4.78
C PHE A 350 7.17 11.48 5.34
N ALA A 351 7.50 12.63 4.76
CA ALA A 351 8.68 13.37 5.16
C ALA A 351 8.39 14.26 6.39
N PRO A 352 9.27 14.28 7.40
CA PRO A 352 9.11 15.17 8.55
C PRO A 352 9.18 16.64 8.13
N THR A 353 8.58 17.50 8.94
CA THR A 353 8.59 18.96 8.77
C THR A 353 9.29 19.66 9.93
N PHE A 354 9.96 20.77 9.65
CA PHE A 354 10.57 21.66 10.64
C PHE A 354 9.84 23.02 10.62
N PRO A 355 8.66 23.11 11.24
CA PRO A 355 7.83 24.31 11.13
C PRO A 355 8.56 25.54 11.69
N ILE A 356 8.48 26.65 10.96
CA ILE A 356 8.96 27.96 11.38
C ILE A 356 7.79 28.95 11.39
N ASP A 357 7.81 29.90 12.33
CA ASP A 357 6.70 30.84 12.52
C ASP A 357 6.47 31.76 11.30
N SER A 358 7.55 32.14 10.60
CA SER A 358 7.53 33.04 9.43
C SER A 358 7.56 32.31 8.08
N TYR A 359 7.00 31.09 8.01
CA TYR A 359 7.04 30.24 6.81
C TYR A 359 6.57 30.96 5.54
N TYR A 360 5.38 31.58 5.58
CA TYR A 360 4.79 32.23 4.41
C TYR A 360 5.57 33.48 3.99
N ASP A 361 6.07 34.26 4.96
CA ASP A 361 6.81 35.50 4.69
C ASP A 361 8.15 35.21 4.01
N LEU A 362 8.90 34.23 4.53
CA LEU A 362 10.19 33.85 3.96
C LEU A 362 10.04 33.22 2.57
N LEU A 363 9.05 32.35 2.37
CA LEU A 363 8.79 31.76 1.07
C LEU A 363 8.32 32.80 0.05
N ALA A 364 7.54 33.81 0.48
CA ALA A 364 7.06 34.86 -0.40
C ALA A 364 8.22 35.64 -1.05
N VAL A 365 9.24 36.00 -0.27
CA VAL A 365 10.40 36.77 -0.78
C VAL A 365 11.09 36.02 -1.92
N SER A 366 11.48 34.77 -1.70
CA SER A 366 12.19 33.96 -2.71
C SER A 366 11.27 33.57 -3.88
N THR A 367 9.98 33.40 -3.65
CA THR A 367 9.00 33.11 -4.72
C THR A 367 8.77 34.31 -5.63
N VAL A 368 8.73 35.53 -5.09
CA VAL A 368 8.57 36.76 -5.90
C VAL A 368 9.74 36.93 -6.87
N PHE A 369 10.98 36.77 -6.40
CA PHE A 369 12.16 36.84 -7.27
C PHE A 369 12.13 35.76 -8.36
N PHE A 370 11.70 34.55 -8.01
CA PHE A 370 11.60 33.45 -8.95
C PHE A 370 10.55 33.71 -10.02
N VAL A 371 9.34 34.08 -9.61
CA VAL A 371 8.23 34.34 -10.54
C VAL A 371 8.58 35.48 -11.48
N LEU A 372 9.24 36.54 -10.99
CA LEU A 372 9.66 37.66 -11.83
C LEU A 372 10.68 37.23 -12.90
N LEU A 373 11.76 36.54 -12.50
CA LEU A 373 12.76 36.03 -13.44
C LEU A 373 12.17 34.99 -14.41
N ALA A 374 11.36 34.06 -13.91
CA ALA A 374 10.69 33.06 -14.72
C ALA A 374 9.73 33.69 -15.74
N THR A 375 9.02 34.75 -15.36
CA THR A 375 8.09 35.46 -16.26
C THR A 375 8.86 36.14 -17.39
N PHE A 376 9.94 36.88 -17.09
CA PHE A 376 10.77 37.50 -18.11
C PHE A 376 11.42 36.45 -19.03
N ALA A 377 11.96 35.37 -18.47
CA ALA A 377 12.52 34.26 -19.23
C ALA A 377 11.47 33.60 -20.15
N LEU A 378 10.25 33.37 -19.66
CA LEU A 378 9.17 32.79 -20.43
C LEU A 378 8.68 33.74 -21.54
N GLU A 379 8.55 35.04 -21.26
CA GLU A 379 8.19 36.06 -22.24
C GLU A 379 9.26 36.16 -23.33
N ARG A 380 10.53 36.26 -22.94
CA ARG A 380 11.69 36.32 -23.84
C ARG A 380 11.74 35.11 -24.78
N THR A 381 11.64 33.90 -24.24
CA THR A 381 11.65 32.65 -25.04
C THR A 381 10.41 32.50 -25.93
N THR A 382 9.25 32.98 -25.48
CA THR A 382 8.01 32.93 -26.28
C THR A 382 8.03 33.95 -27.41
N SER A 383 8.47 35.17 -27.12
CA SER A 383 8.66 36.24 -28.11
C SER A 383 9.67 35.81 -29.17
N LEU A 384 10.83 35.30 -28.74
CA LEU A 384 11.86 34.77 -29.64
C LEU A 384 11.34 33.66 -30.57
N ASN A 385 10.53 32.73 -30.06
CA ASN A 385 9.99 31.65 -30.88
C ASN A 385 8.98 32.15 -31.93
N ARG A 386 8.12 33.10 -31.55
CA ARG A 386 7.17 33.75 -32.48
C ARG A 386 7.92 34.55 -33.53
N GLU A 387 8.93 35.30 -33.11
CA GLU A 387 9.76 36.10 -34.00
C GLU A 387 10.54 35.23 -34.98
N ARG A 388 11.04 34.07 -34.55
CA ARG A 388 11.68 33.07 -35.44
C ARG A 388 10.76 32.58 -36.54
N GLU A 389 9.54 32.21 -36.18
CA GLU A 389 8.54 31.69 -37.12
C GLU A 389 8.16 32.77 -38.15
N ARG A 390 7.98 34.00 -37.67
CA ARG A 390 7.73 35.18 -38.52
C ARG A 390 8.91 35.48 -39.46
N LEU A 391 10.12 35.61 -38.93
CA LEU A 391 11.31 35.95 -39.71
C LEU A 391 11.69 34.86 -40.72
N LEU A 392 11.47 33.58 -40.40
CA LEU A 392 11.68 32.50 -41.37
C LEU A 392 10.75 32.64 -42.58
N GLY A 393 9.47 32.95 -42.33
CA GLY A 393 8.49 33.21 -43.39
C GLY A 393 8.83 34.47 -44.20
N GLU A 394 9.11 35.58 -43.53
CA GLU A 394 9.50 36.86 -44.17
C GLU A 394 10.78 36.69 -45.00
N PHE A 395 11.77 35.94 -44.51
CA PHE A 395 13.02 35.70 -45.22
C PHE A 395 12.83 34.80 -46.42
N ASN A 396 12.02 33.75 -46.31
CA ASN A 396 11.63 32.90 -47.44
C ASN A 396 11.03 33.74 -48.57
N GLU A 397 10.06 34.58 -48.23
CA GLU A 397 9.38 35.42 -49.20
C GLU A 397 10.33 36.46 -49.82
N ALA A 398 11.19 37.09 -49.00
CA ALA A 398 12.18 38.05 -49.48
C ALA A 398 13.17 37.41 -50.46
N VAL A 399 13.66 36.20 -50.15
CA VAL A 399 14.57 35.44 -51.02
C VAL A 399 13.88 35.03 -52.32
N MET A 400 12.62 34.58 -52.27
CA MET A 400 11.85 34.22 -53.47
C MET A 400 11.58 35.41 -54.41
N ARG A 401 11.53 36.65 -53.87
CA ARG A 401 11.34 37.88 -54.66
C ARG A 401 12.61 38.34 -55.39
N LEU A 402 13.79 37.78 -55.08
CA LEU A 402 15.04 38.13 -55.73
C LEU A 402 15.07 37.62 -57.19
N PRO A 403 15.49 38.45 -58.16
CA PRO A 403 15.52 38.06 -59.56
C PRO A 403 16.62 37.04 -59.83
N LYS A 404 16.29 35.92 -60.50
CA LYS A 404 17.26 34.90 -60.93
C LYS A 404 18.26 35.41 -61.97
N GLN A 405 17.83 36.37 -62.79
CA GLN A 405 18.65 37.06 -63.79
C GLN A 405 18.35 38.57 -63.69
N PRO A 406 19.24 39.37 -63.06
CA PRO A 406 19.09 40.82 -63.06
C PRO A 406 19.31 41.39 -64.47
N ASN A 407 18.63 42.50 -64.78
CA ASN A 407 18.55 43.09 -66.13
C ASN A 407 19.77 43.99 -66.47
N THR A 408 20.96 43.65 -65.95
CA THR A 408 22.19 44.45 -66.05
C THR A 408 23.30 43.68 -66.79
N ASP A 409 24.32 44.41 -67.25
CA ASP A 409 25.49 43.93 -68.02
C ASP A 409 25.98 42.53 -67.59
N GLU A 410 26.40 41.71 -68.55
CA GLU A 410 26.77 40.29 -68.36
C GLU A 410 27.79 40.06 -67.23
N ILE A 411 28.68 41.04 -66.99
CA ILE A 411 29.69 41.08 -65.92
C ILE A 411 29.05 41.15 -64.50
N MET A 412 27.85 41.72 -64.36
CA MET A 412 27.07 41.70 -63.11
C MET A 412 26.48 40.32 -62.82
N ARG A 413 26.14 39.55 -63.87
CA ARG A 413 25.45 38.26 -63.76
C ARG A 413 26.35 37.17 -63.18
N GLU A 414 27.61 37.10 -63.61
CA GLU A 414 28.59 36.11 -63.13
C GLU A 414 28.94 36.27 -61.64
N LYS A 415 28.90 37.50 -61.09
CA LYS A 415 29.22 37.76 -59.68
C LYS A 415 27.98 37.79 -58.76
N TYR A 416 26.82 38.22 -59.24
CA TYR A 416 25.60 38.34 -58.43
C TYR A 416 25.09 36.97 -57.91
N GLN A 417 25.01 36.01 -58.82
CA GLN A 417 24.49 34.67 -58.59
C GLN A 417 25.19 33.91 -57.42
N PRO A 418 26.53 33.76 -57.41
CA PRO A 418 27.24 33.12 -56.31
C PRO A 418 27.16 33.93 -55.00
N LEU A 419 27.08 35.26 -55.06
CA LEU A 419 26.93 36.11 -53.87
C LEU A 419 25.58 35.91 -53.17
N ILE A 420 24.48 35.84 -53.93
CA ILE A 420 23.15 35.56 -53.37
C ILE A 420 23.07 34.15 -52.80
N TYR A 421 23.63 33.17 -53.50
CA TYR A 421 23.70 31.80 -53.00
C TYR A 421 24.45 31.74 -51.65
N ASN A 422 25.63 32.37 -51.55
CA ASN A 422 26.39 32.45 -50.30
C ASN A 422 25.65 33.24 -49.21
N TYR A 423 24.95 34.32 -49.57
CA TYR A 423 24.12 35.10 -48.65
C TYR A 423 23.03 34.23 -48.01
N VAL A 424 22.22 33.53 -48.82
CA VAL A 424 21.12 32.70 -48.31
C VAL A 424 21.64 31.54 -47.47
N THR A 425 22.66 30.81 -47.97
CA THR A 425 23.21 29.65 -47.27
C THR A 425 23.88 30.01 -45.94
N LYS A 426 24.59 31.14 -45.85
CA LYS A 426 25.20 31.62 -44.60
C LYS A 426 24.16 32.14 -43.60
N HIS A 427 23.09 32.79 -44.07
CA HIS A 427 21.96 33.14 -43.20
C HIS A 427 21.25 31.89 -42.65
N LEU A 428 21.02 30.87 -43.50
CA LEU A 428 20.47 29.59 -43.04
C LEU A 428 21.40 28.90 -42.05
N PHE A 429 22.72 28.89 -42.28
CA PHE A 429 23.73 28.35 -41.36
C PHE A 429 23.64 29.00 -39.96
N THR A 430 23.46 30.31 -39.92
CA THR A 430 23.29 31.07 -38.68
C THR A 430 21.94 30.76 -38.03
N PHE A 431 20.85 30.75 -38.83
CA PHE A 431 19.48 30.51 -38.38
C PHE A 431 19.29 29.11 -37.77
N VAL A 432 19.81 28.05 -38.42
CA VAL A 432 19.71 26.67 -37.91
C VAL A 432 20.77 26.35 -36.86
N ARG A 433 21.66 27.29 -36.53
CA ARG A 433 22.79 27.11 -35.61
C ARG A 433 23.65 25.91 -36.00
N ALA A 434 24.15 25.94 -37.22
CA ALA A 434 25.09 24.93 -37.76
C ALA A 434 26.55 25.19 -37.35
N PHE A 435 26.81 26.19 -36.50
CA PHE A 435 28.12 26.51 -35.92
C PHE A 435 28.35 25.86 -34.55
N GLY A 436 29.60 25.57 -34.23
CA GLY A 436 30.03 24.98 -32.96
C GLY A 436 30.29 26.01 -31.85
N ASN A 437 30.69 27.23 -32.18
CA ASN A 437 31.01 28.28 -31.21
C ASN A 437 30.66 29.70 -31.71
N LEU A 438 30.65 30.66 -30.79
CA LEU A 438 30.31 32.07 -31.10
C LEU A 438 31.33 32.73 -32.04
N SER A 439 32.59 32.28 -32.05
CA SER A 439 33.61 32.80 -32.98
C SER A 439 33.32 32.43 -34.43
N GLU A 440 32.88 31.20 -34.69
CA GLU A 440 32.49 30.73 -36.03
C GLU A 440 31.25 31.47 -36.53
N MET A 441 30.25 31.66 -35.65
CA MET A 441 29.10 32.51 -35.95
C MET A 441 29.54 33.93 -36.32
N ARG A 442 30.42 34.55 -35.53
CA ARG A 442 30.92 35.91 -35.78
C ARG A 442 31.67 36.00 -37.11
N HIS A 443 32.47 35.00 -37.44
CA HIS A 443 33.16 34.93 -38.73
C HIS A 443 32.15 34.92 -39.89
N VAL A 444 31.16 34.02 -39.85
CA VAL A 444 30.12 33.94 -40.89
C VAL A 444 29.30 35.23 -40.97
N GLN A 445 29.00 35.85 -39.84
CA GLN A 445 28.30 37.14 -39.81
C GLN A 445 29.11 38.28 -40.45
N ASN A 446 30.43 38.30 -40.28
CA ASN A 446 31.30 39.27 -40.96
C ASN A 446 31.32 39.04 -42.48
N GLU A 447 31.41 37.79 -42.92
CA GLU A 447 31.36 37.46 -44.36
C GLU A 447 30.01 37.84 -44.99
N ILE A 448 28.90 37.72 -44.25
CA ILE A 448 27.59 38.21 -44.69
C ILE A 448 27.63 39.72 -44.94
N GLN A 449 28.32 40.50 -44.10
CA GLN A 449 28.44 41.95 -44.27
C GLN A 449 29.31 42.31 -45.49
N GLU A 450 30.38 41.56 -45.74
CA GLU A 450 31.18 41.71 -46.96
C GLU A 450 30.36 41.42 -48.21
N ILE A 451 29.57 40.35 -48.20
CA ILE A 451 28.66 39.99 -49.31
C ILE A 451 27.63 41.11 -49.55
N LYS A 452 27.03 41.68 -48.50
CA LYS A 452 26.09 42.81 -48.63
C LYS A 452 26.76 44.02 -49.28
N HIS A 453 27.97 44.38 -48.85
CA HIS A 453 28.69 45.51 -49.44
C HIS A 453 28.98 45.28 -50.93
N GLN A 454 29.38 44.05 -51.31
CA GLN A 454 29.63 43.69 -52.70
C GLN A 454 28.35 43.69 -53.55
N LEU A 455 27.22 43.21 -53.00
CA LEU A 455 25.92 43.24 -53.68
C LEU A 455 25.40 44.68 -53.86
N LEU A 456 25.57 45.55 -52.86
CA LEU A 456 25.13 46.95 -52.93
C LEU A 456 25.98 47.81 -53.86
N SER A 457 27.29 47.57 -53.93
CA SER A 457 28.16 48.30 -54.87
C SER A 457 27.84 47.95 -56.33
N GLN A 458 27.35 46.73 -56.56
CA GLN A 458 26.93 46.25 -57.89
C GLN A 458 25.50 46.67 -58.26
N ALA A 459 24.63 47.00 -57.30
CA ALA A 459 23.21 47.32 -57.58
C ALA A 459 22.95 48.77 -58.06
N GLY A 460 23.98 49.62 -58.18
CA GLY A 460 23.85 51.05 -58.48
C GLY A 460 23.21 51.87 -57.34
N GLU A 461 23.10 53.20 -57.50
CA GLU A 461 22.55 54.08 -56.46
C GLU A 461 21.02 54.15 -56.41
N LYS A 462 20.32 53.92 -57.53
CA LYS A 462 18.85 53.97 -57.63
C LYS A 462 18.33 52.84 -58.52
N GLY A 463 17.40 52.02 -58.02
CA GLY A 463 16.78 50.96 -58.82
C GLY A 463 16.03 49.89 -58.02
N ARG A 464 15.08 49.23 -58.67
CA ARG A 464 14.22 48.17 -58.10
C ARG A 464 15.01 47.01 -57.49
N LEU A 465 16.15 46.65 -58.09
CA LEU A 465 17.05 45.60 -57.56
C LEU A 465 17.65 46.01 -56.20
N ARG A 466 18.11 47.26 -56.07
CA ARG A 466 18.65 47.79 -54.82
C ARG A 466 17.61 47.77 -53.71
N GLU A 467 16.37 48.19 -54.01
CA GLU A 467 15.26 48.16 -53.04
C GLU A 467 14.94 46.73 -52.58
N GLN A 468 14.90 45.76 -53.51
CA GLN A 468 14.68 44.35 -53.19
C GLN A 468 15.82 43.74 -52.36
N LEU A 469 17.08 44.11 -52.65
CA LEU A 469 18.23 43.70 -51.86
C LEU A 469 18.17 44.30 -50.45
N LEU A 470 17.90 45.60 -50.32
CA LEU A 470 17.76 46.26 -49.02
C LEU A 470 16.62 45.66 -48.20
N SER A 471 15.47 45.33 -48.80
CA SER A 471 14.39 44.67 -48.08
C SER A 471 14.79 43.29 -47.59
N THR A 472 15.53 42.53 -48.40
CA THR A 472 16.03 41.20 -48.03
C THR A 472 17.08 41.29 -46.92
N PHE A 473 17.99 42.27 -47.02
CA PHE A 473 19.02 42.51 -46.01
C PHE A 473 18.44 42.90 -44.66
N ASN A 474 17.38 43.71 -44.65
CA ASN A 474 16.69 44.07 -43.41
C ASN A 474 16.15 42.83 -42.67
N VAL A 475 15.51 41.89 -43.39
CA VAL A 475 15.04 40.65 -42.76
C VAL A 475 16.21 39.77 -42.32
N GLY A 476 17.25 39.66 -43.14
CA GLY A 476 18.46 38.91 -42.79
C GLY A 476 19.20 39.46 -41.56
N GLU A 477 19.22 40.79 -41.37
CA GLU A 477 19.81 41.41 -40.17
C GLU A 477 19.07 41.04 -38.90
N LYS A 478 17.74 41.06 -38.94
CA LYS A 478 16.92 40.60 -37.81
C LYS A 478 17.19 39.14 -37.46
N ILE A 479 17.45 38.29 -38.47
CA ILE A 479 17.86 36.89 -38.24
C ILE A 479 19.23 36.81 -37.53
N MET A 480 20.17 37.69 -37.87
CA MET A 480 21.51 37.69 -37.26
C MET A 480 21.49 38.13 -35.79
N THR A 481 20.51 38.93 -35.36
CA THR A 481 20.42 39.43 -33.98
C THR A 481 19.72 38.46 -33.02
N MET A 482 19.08 37.40 -33.53
CA MET A 482 18.29 36.45 -32.71
C MET A 482 19.08 35.75 -31.60
N GLU A 483 20.40 35.61 -31.76
CA GLU A 483 21.27 34.99 -30.75
C GLU A 483 21.48 35.87 -29.52
N SER A 484 21.39 37.20 -29.68
CA SER A 484 21.57 38.15 -28.56
C SER A 484 20.39 38.16 -27.57
N ASP A 485 19.20 37.82 -28.06
CA ASP A 485 17.97 37.80 -27.27
C ASP A 485 17.78 36.48 -26.50
N ARG A 486 18.75 35.56 -26.49
CA ARG A 486 18.64 34.27 -25.78
C ARG A 486 18.95 34.36 -24.29
N ILE A 487 18.35 33.45 -23.52
CA ILE A 487 18.69 33.30 -22.11
C ILE A 487 20.12 32.76 -22.03
N PRO A 488 21.06 33.49 -21.40
CA PRO A 488 22.42 33.02 -21.22
C PRO A 488 22.41 31.83 -20.23
N PRO A 489 23.31 30.84 -20.39
CA PRO A 489 23.35 29.66 -19.52
C PRO A 489 23.41 30.00 -18.02
N GLU A 490 24.07 31.11 -17.67
CA GLU A 490 24.23 31.60 -16.31
C GLU A 490 22.89 32.04 -15.69
N GLU A 491 22.06 32.77 -16.44
CA GLU A 491 20.71 33.18 -16.00
C GLU A 491 19.83 31.95 -15.78
N PHE A 492 19.96 30.93 -16.65
CA PHE A 492 19.23 29.68 -16.50
C PHE A 492 19.66 28.88 -15.26
N VAL A 493 20.96 28.85 -14.93
CA VAL A 493 21.47 28.25 -13.70
C VAL A 493 20.93 28.97 -12.46
N ILE A 494 20.93 30.31 -12.46
CA ILE A 494 20.36 31.11 -11.37
C ILE A 494 18.87 30.77 -11.18
N LEU A 495 18.11 30.66 -12.27
CA LEU A 495 16.69 30.30 -12.23
C LEU A 495 16.46 28.92 -11.60
N ILE A 496 17.29 27.92 -11.96
CA ILE A 496 17.23 26.57 -11.38
C ILE A 496 17.54 26.61 -9.89
N LEU A 497 18.61 27.28 -9.47
CA LEU A 497 19.02 27.35 -8.07
C LEU A 497 17.93 28.00 -7.21
N LEU A 498 17.42 29.15 -7.65
CA LEU A 498 16.36 29.87 -6.95
C LEU A 498 15.06 29.06 -6.87
N GLY A 499 14.70 28.37 -7.95
CA GLY A 499 13.55 27.46 -7.96
C GLY A 499 13.74 26.25 -7.04
N ALA A 500 14.93 25.64 -7.02
CA ALA A 500 15.26 24.54 -6.12
C ALA A 500 15.19 24.96 -4.65
N THR A 501 15.70 26.14 -4.31
CA THR A 501 15.55 26.71 -2.96
C THR A 501 14.09 26.90 -2.58
N ASN A 502 13.24 27.42 -3.49
CA ASN A 502 11.79 27.56 -3.24
C ASN A 502 11.11 26.21 -2.99
N VAL A 503 11.37 25.21 -3.84
CA VAL A 503 10.82 23.86 -3.69
C VAL A 503 11.22 23.29 -2.32
N PHE A 504 12.51 23.32 -2.00
CA PHE A 504 13.07 22.83 -0.74
C PHE A 504 12.43 23.52 0.48
N PHE A 505 12.44 24.86 0.49
CA PHE A 505 11.91 25.63 1.60
C PHE A 505 10.42 25.40 1.80
N SER A 506 9.66 25.35 0.69
CA SER A 506 8.22 25.10 0.73
C SER A 506 7.89 23.74 1.31
N LEU A 507 8.74 22.73 1.12
CA LEU A 507 8.50 21.37 1.57
C LEU A 507 8.94 21.14 3.02
N ILE A 508 10.11 21.61 3.42
CA ILE A 508 10.71 21.23 4.71
C ILE A 508 10.19 22.08 5.86
N PHE A 509 10.13 23.40 5.68
CA PHE A 509 9.83 24.33 6.77
C PHE A 509 8.33 24.61 6.94
N ARG A 510 7.49 23.85 6.25
CA ARG A 510 6.04 24.04 6.27
C ARG A 510 5.44 23.69 7.64
N PRO A 511 4.38 24.38 8.07
CA PRO A 511 3.53 23.93 9.17
C PRO A 511 2.92 22.55 8.90
N ASP A 512 2.74 21.74 9.94
CA ASP A 512 2.12 20.43 9.85
C ASP A 512 0.58 20.54 9.81
N ASN A 513 0.06 21.12 8.73
CA ASN A 513 -1.37 21.20 8.47
C ASN A 513 -1.67 21.03 6.97
N PHE A 514 -2.91 20.60 6.68
CA PHE A 514 -3.34 20.28 5.32
C PHE A 514 -3.22 21.46 4.35
N SER A 515 -3.55 22.67 4.80
CA SER A 515 -3.44 23.88 3.96
C SER A 515 -2.01 24.18 3.53
N ALA A 516 -1.05 24.08 4.46
CA ALA A 516 0.36 24.30 4.17
C ALA A 516 0.92 23.21 3.26
N ALA A 517 0.51 21.95 3.45
CA ALA A 517 0.87 20.85 2.56
C ALA A 517 0.35 21.08 1.12
N LEU A 518 -0.93 21.47 0.97
CA LEU A 518 -1.51 21.76 -0.35
C LEU A 518 -0.83 22.96 -1.03
N PHE A 519 -0.55 24.01 -0.28
CA PHE A 519 0.16 25.18 -0.77
C PHE A 519 1.57 24.82 -1.25
N SER A 520 2.31 24.05 -0.45
CA SER A 520 3.63 23.52 -0.79
C SER A 520 3.61 22.71 -2.08
N LEU A 521 2.63 21.81 -2.24
CA LEU A 521 2.45 21.03 -3.47
C LEU A 521 2.30 21.94 -4.70
N ILE A 522 1.43 22.94 -4.62
CA ILE A 522 1.14 23.85 -5.73
C ILE A 522 2.39 24.66 -6.08
N VAL A 523 3.05 25.25 -5.10
CA VAL A 523 4.26 26.08 -5.32
C VAL A 523 5.37 25.23 -5.93
N ALA A 524 5.70 24.09 -5.33
CA ALA A 524 6.80 23.26 -5.78
C ALA A 524 6.57 22.71 -7.20
N THR A 525 5.36 22.22 -7.50
CA THR A 525 5.04 21.69 -8.83
C THR A 525 5.01 22.79 -9.90
N SER A 526 4.51 23.98 -9.57
CA SER A 526 4.50 25.13 -10.48
C SER A 526 5.91 25.62 -10.82
N VAL A 527 6.81 25.68 -9.83
CA VAL A 527 8.21 26.08 -10.00
C VAL A 527 8.94 25.10 -10.94
N ILE A 528 8.82 23.80 -10.67
CA ILE A 528 9.44 22.76 -11.51
C ILE A 528 8.90 22.83 -12.94
N PHE A 529 7.59 22.97 -13.10
CA PHE A 529 6.96 23.05 -14.42
C PHE A 529 7.41 24.28 -15.20
N LEU A 530 7.49 25.46 -14.58
CA LEU A 530 7.94 26.69 -15.23
C LEU A 530 9.38 26.59 -15.72
N ILE A 531 10.30 26.08 -14.91
CA ILE A 531 11.70 25.89 -15.31
C ILE A 531 11.81 24.95 -16.52
N LEU A 532 11.08 23.83 -16.48
CA LEU A 532 11.07 22.86 -17.57
C LEU A 532 10.45 23.43 -18.84
N LEU A 533 9.37 24.20 -18.71
CA LEU A 533 8.72 24.88 -19.82
C LEU A 533 9.65 25.91 -20.46
N ILE A 534 10.36 26.70 -19.65
CA ILE A 534 11.36 27.67 -20.12
C ILE A 534 12.49 26.94 -20.85
N ASN A 535 13.06 25.88 -20.27
CA ASN A 535 14.11 25.08 -20.91
C ASN A 535 13.66 24.45 -22.24
N GLU A 536 12.44 23.91 -22.28
CA GLU A 536 11.88 23.30 -23.48
C GLU A 536 11.62 24.34 -24.58
N ARG A 537 11.21 25.57 -24.20
CA ARG A 537 11.02 26.69 -25.14
C ARG A 537 12.33 27.36 -25.54
N ASP A 538 13.32 27.39 -24.66
CA ASP A 538 14.64 28.01 -24.89
C ASP A 538 15.55 27.15 -25.75
N LYS A 539 15.37 25.82 -25.77
CA LYS A 539 16.13 24.88 -26.63
C LYS A 539 15.82 25.09 -28.13
N TYR A 540 16.39 26.17 -28.62
CA TYR A 540 16.52 26.69 -29.97
C TYR A 540 17.32 25.77 -30.90
N THR A 541 17.92 24.69 -30.38
CA THR A 541 18.73 23.76 -31.17
C THR A 541 17.89 22.88 -32.08
N GLN A 542 16.61 22.67 -31.79
CA GLN A 542 15.77 21.84 -32.64
C GLN A 542 14.96 22.67 -33.63
N VAL A 543 15.02 22.23 -34.88
CA VAL A 543 14.23 22.79 -35.97
C VAL A 543 12.92 21.98 -36.00
N ARG A 544 11.77 22.65 -35.89
CA ARG A 544 10.48 21.97 -36.10
C ARG A 544 10.49 21.35 -37.49
N HIS A 545 9.84 20.19 -37.66
CA HIS A 545 9.77 19.53 -38.96
C HIS A 545 9.37 20.50 -40.09
N ASP A 546 8.34 21.31 -39.86
CA ASP A 546 7.85 22.30 -40.84
C ASP A 546 8.89 23.39 -41.13
N HIS A 547 9.63 23.86 -40.12
CA HIS A 547 10.73 24.81 -40.33
C HIS A 547 11.87 24.17 -41.13
N ALA A 548 12.14 22.88 -40.90
CA ALA A 548 13.18 22.15 -41.59
C ALA A 548 12.83 21.96 -43.07
N LEU A 549 11.56 21.70 -43.38
CA LEU A 549 11.03 21.68 -44.75
C LEU A 549 11.22 23.05 -45.42
N VAL A 550 10.80 24.14 -44.78
CA VAL A 550 10.95 25.50 -45.32
C VAL A 550 12.43 25.88 -45.55
N CYS A 551 13.33 25.53 -44.62
CA CYS A 551 14.77 25.71 -44.81
C CYS A 551 15.33 24.84 -45.95
N GLY A 552 14.84 23.60 -46.10
CA GLY A 552 15.20 22.69 -47.18
C GLY A 552 14.76 23.21 -48.55
N ASP A 553 13.54 23.73 -48.63
CA ASP A 553 13.00 24.37 -49.83
C ASP A 553 13.81 25.60 -50.21
N MET A 554 14.15 26.47 -49.24
CA MET A 554 15.04 27.62 -49.47
C MET A 554 16.44 27.20 -49.94
N LEU A 555 17.02 26.15 -49.38
CA LEU A 555 18.31 25.59 -49.85
C LEU A 555 18.22 25.14 -51.31
N SER A 556 17.14 24.45 -51.67
CA SER A 556 16.89 23.99 -53.04
C SER A 556 16.71 25.16 -54.01
N TYR A 557 15.99 26.20 -53.58
CA TYR A 557 15.79 27.42 -54.36
C TYR A 557 17.10 28.20 -54.53
N ALA A 558 17.89 28.33 -53.46
CA ALA A 558 19.19 28.99 -53.48
C ALA A 558 20.15 28.32 -54.49
N ALA A 559 20.12 26.99 -54.59
CA ALA A 559 20.95 26.24 -55.54
C ALA A 559 20.70 26.63 -57.00
N THR A 560 19.53 27.16 -57.34
CA THR A 560 19.24 27.67 -58.69
C THR A 560 20.07 28.90 -59.08
N PHE A 561 20.66 29.59 -58.10
CA PHE A 561 21.59 30.71 -58.32
C PHE A 561 23.05 30.27 -58.48
N ASN A 562 23.39 28.99 -58.32
CA ASN A 562 24.77 28.51 -58.42
C ASN A 562 24.96 27.59 -59.64
N GLN A 563 24.95 28.17 -60.85
CA GLN A 563 25.16 27.40 -62.09
C GLN A 563 26.64 27.22 -62.48
N SER A 564 27.61 27.76 -61.71
CA SER A 564 29.03 27.76 -62.13
C SER A 564 30.13 27.75 -61.04
N ALA A 565 29.86 27.61 -59.74
CA ALA A 565 30.92 27.73 -58.72
C ALA A 565 31.49 26.40 -58.17
N ASN A 566 32.83 26.37 -58.13
CA ASN A 566 33.73 25.36 -57.56
C ASN A 566 33.60 25.16 -56.03
N SER A 567 34.18 24.03 -55.60
CA SER A 567 34.13 23.27 -54.35
C SER A 567 34.30 23.93 -52.96
N GLU A 568 34.44 25.25 -52.81
CA GLU A 568 34.70 25.88 -51.49
C GLU A 568 33.41 26.19 -50.67
N SER A 569 32.23 26.26 -51.30
CA SER A 569 30.95 26.53 -50.59
C SER A 569 30.34 25.29 -49.89
N ASN A 570 30.99 24.14 -49.94
CA ASN A 570 30.38 22.88 -49.53
C ASN A 570 30.29 22.70 -48.00
N SER A 571 31.14 23.36 -47.21
CA SER A 571 31.19 23.15 -45.75
C SER A 571 29.95 23.71 -45.03
N THR A 572 29.52 24.94 -45.33
CA THR A 572 28.35 25.57 -44.70
C THR A 572 27.05 24.88 -45.10
N VAL A 573 26.90 24.51 -46.37
CA VAL A 573 25.71 23.80 -46.86
C VAL A 573 25.65 22.37 -46.32
N ALA A 574 26.78 21.66 -46.25
CA ALA A 574 26.84 20.34 -45.62
C ALA A 574 26.49 20.44 -44.13
N ALA A 575 27.00 21.44 -43.42
CA ALA A 575 26.68 21.69 -42.01
C ALA A 575 25.19 22.01 -41.81
N VAL A 576 24.57 22.80 -42.69
CA VAL A 576 23.13 23.08 -42.65
C VAL A 576 22.32 21.81 -42.90
N LYS A 577 22.61 21.04 -43.95
CA LYS A 577 21.90 19.79 -44.27
C LYS A 577 22.03 18.77 -43.14
N HIS A 578 23.24 18.55 -42.65
CA HIS A 578 23.50 17.69 -41.49
C HIS A 578 22.72 18.16 -40.27
N THR A 579 22.66 19.47 -40.02
CA THR A 579 21.89 20.05 -38.91
C THR A 579 20.38 19.86 -39.10
N LEU A 580 19.85 19.99 -40.32
CA LEU A 580 18.43 19.74 -40.61
C LEU A 580 18.07 18.27 -40.43
N GLU A 581 18.92 17.35 -40.87
CA GLU A 581 18.71 15.90 -40.72
C GLU A 581 18.80 15.47 -39.26
N THR A 582 19.79 15.96 -38.51
CA THR A 582 20.03 15.57 -37.11
C THR A 582 19.13 16.28 -36.11
N LYS A 583 18.73 17.54 -36.38
CA LYS A 583 17.96 18.37 -35.45
C LYS A 583 16.50 18.59 -35.87
N SER A 584 16.02 18.03 -36.98
CA SER A 584 14.58 18.04 -37.29
C SER A 584 13.82 17.06 -36.39
N THR A 585 12.75 17.56 -35.78
CA THR A 585 11.90 16.78 -34.89
C THR A 585 10.86 16.01 -35.69
N GLY A 586 11.09 14.72 -35.93
CA GLY A 586 10.00 13.77 -36.19
C GLY A 586 9.24 13.45 -34.89
N VAL A 587 8.04 12.86 -35.00
CA VAL A 587 7.20 12.43 -33.85
C VAL A 587 7.97 11.61 -32.80
N ASN A 588 9.08 10.97 -33.20
CA ASN A 588 9.89 10.08 -32.35
C ASN A 588 11.15 10.71 -31.72
N ASN A 589 11.51 11.97 -32.02
CA ASN A 589 12.73 12.64 -31.52
C ASN A 589 12.42 13.82 -30.58
N ALA A 590 11.51 13.63 -29.63
CA ALA A 590 11.17 14.65 -28.64
C ALA A 590 12.36 14.93 -27.69
N VAL A 591 12.60 16.21 -27.36
CA VAL A 591 13.62 16.59 -26.35
C VAL A 591 13.27 15.96 -25.02
N HIS A 592 14.23 15.23 -24.47
CA HIS A 592 14.18 14.73 -23.12
C HIS A 592 14.86 15.71 -22.16
N SER A 593 14.07 16.42 -21.35
CA SER A 593 14.55 17.35 -20.32
C SER A 593 14.79 16.66 -18.97
N TYR A 594 14.98 15.33 -18.98
CA TYR A 594 15.11 14.52 -17.76
C TYR A 594 16.29 14.94 -16.87
N TRP A 595 17.34 15.55 -17.42
CA TRP A 595 18.50 16.01 -16.63
C TRP A 595 18.12 17.11 -15.63
N VAL A 596 17.22 18.04 -16.00
CA VAL A 596 16.73 19.10 -15.10
C VAL A 596 15.95 18.46 -13.95
N PHE A 597 15.11 17.47 -14.25
CA PHE A 597 14.40 16.69 -13.23
C PHE A 597 15.34 15.87 -12.34
N GLY A 598 16.45 15.38 -12.90
CA GLY A 598 17.52 14.71 -12.15
C GLY A 598 18.12 15.59 -11.05
N VAL A 599 18.25 16.90 -11.28
CA VAL A 599 18.73 17.85 -10.26
C VAL A 599 17.76 17.91 -9.08
N PHE A 600 16.45 18.08 -9.34
CA PHE A 600 15.45 18.11 -8.27
C PHE A 600 15.38 16.77 -7.53
N THR A 601 15.42 15.66 -8.26
CA THR A 601 15.44 14.30 -7.69
C THR A 601 16.66 14.09 -6.79
N PHE A 602 17.86 14.48 -7.24
CA PHE A 602 19.09 14.37 -6.44
C PHE A 602 19.01 15.19 -5.15
N LEU A 603 18.52 16.43 -5.23
CA LEU A 603 18.34 17.27 -4.04
C LEU A 603 17.31 16.64 -3.09
N PHE A 604 16.21 16.13 -3.63
CA PHE A 604 15.15 15.48 -2.84
C PHE A 604 15.66 14.27 -2.06
N PHE A 605 16.37 13.35 -2.71
CA PHE A 605 16.91 12.15 -2.06
C PHE A 605 18.14 12.45 -1.18
N GLY A 606 19.04 13.34 -1.62
CA GLY A 606 20.24 13.70 -0.87
C GLY A 606 19.93 14.40 0.45
N PHE A 607 19.00 15.36 0.44
CA PHE A 607 18.57 16.03 1.67
C PHE A 607 17.59 15.18 2.49
N GLY A 608 16.71 14.42 1.84
CA GLY A 608 15.84 13.46 2.53
C GLY A 608 16.63 12.44 3.36
N TYR A 609 17.76 11.94 2.82
CA TYR A 609 18.66 11.05 3.56
C TYR A 609 19.31 11.73 4.78
N ALA A 610 19.80 12.97 4.63
CA ALA A 610 20.42 13.71 5.74
C ALA A 610 19.43 13.97 6.89
N LEU A 611 18.17 14.28 6.54
CA LEU A 611 17.10 14.51 7.51
C LEU A 611 16.70 13.23 8.25
N LEU A 612 16.62 12.12 7.52
CA LEU A 612 16.31 10.81 8.06
C LEU A 612 17.41 10.33 9.02
N TYR A 613 18.67 10.58 8.66
CA TYR A 613 19.83 10.34 9.52
C TYR A 613 19.78 11.15 10.82
N GLU A 614 19.43 12.44 10.75
CA GLU A 614 19.32 13.30 11.93
C GLU A 614 18.13 12.92 12.84
N THR A 615 17.01 12.50 12.23
CA THR A 615 15.84 12.00 12.97
C THR A 615 16.14 10.68 13.68
N LEU A 616 16.87 9.76 13.03
CA LEU A 616 17.33 8.51 13.63
C LEU A 616 18.30 8.75 14.79
N ASN A 617 19.24 9.70 14.64
CA ASN A 617 20.14 10.09 15.72
C ASN A 617 19.42 10.72 16.92
N LYS A 618 18.33 11.47 16.68
CA LYS A 618 17.54 12.08 17.76
C LYS A 618 16.78 11.03 18.58
N MET A 619 16.30 9.97 17.95
CA MET A 619 15.68 8.83 18.65
C MET A 619 16.70 8.00 19.46
N GLN A 620 17.96 7.94 19.04
CA GLN A 620 19.04 7.37 19.87
C GLN A 620 19.44 8.28 21.04
N ALA A 621 19.15 9.58 20.99
CA ALA A 621 19.50 10.52 22.05
C ALA A 621 18.45 10.58 23.20
N ASP A 622 17.21 10.14 22.95
CA ASP A 622 16.15 10.05 23.98
C ASP A 622 16.36 8.90 24.99
N GLU A 623 17.41 8.09 24.85
CA GLU A 623 17.89 7.17 25.91
C GLU A 623 18.66 7.90 27.05
N SER A 624 18.74 9.23 27.04
CA SER A 624 19.47 9.98 28.08
C SER A 624 18.56 10.73 29.08
N SER A 625 18.39 10.08 30.24
CA SER A 625 18.02 10.63 31.57
C SER A 625 16.63 11.30 31.77
N PRO A 626 15.86 10.91 32.81
CA PRO A 626 14.46 11.37 33.02
C PRO A 626 14.29 12.83 33.52
N ILE A 627 15.36 13.62 33.63
CA ILE A 627 15.35 14.83 34.48
C ILE A 627 14.93 16.12 33.76
N VAL A 628 14.60 16.09 32.47
CA VAL A 628 14.09 17.30 31.78
C VAL A 628 12.81 17.01 31.02
N SER A 629 11.71 16.79 31.76
CA SER A 629 10.38 17.00 31.18
C SER A 629 10.12 18.50 31.09
N SER A 630 10.11 19.01 29.86
CA SER A 630 9.62 20.34 29.53
C SER A 630 8.16 20.46 29.99
N ARG A 631 7.90 21.39 30.92
CA ARG A 631 6.56 21.77 31.34
C ARG A 631 5.72 22.16 30.13
N ASN A 632 4.72 21.33 29.80
CA ASN A 632 3.57 21.73 29.01
C ASN A 632 2.33 21.48 29.88
N MET A 633 1.90 22.53 30.61
CA MET A 633 0.76 22.51 31.52
C MET A 633 -0.57 22.51 30.76
N ASN A 634 -0.96 21.37 30.21
CA ASN A 634 -2.31 21.15 29.69
C ASN A 634 -2.98 20.03 30.48
N ASN A 635 -4.19 20.30 30.99
CA ASN A 635 -5.07 19.37 31.71
C ASN A 635 -5.20 18.02 30.97
N ALA A 636 -4.37 17.04 31.32
CA ALA A 636 -4.47 15.70 30.78
C ALA A 636 -5.59 14.95 31.51
N HIS A 637 -6.46 14.29 30.75
CA HIS A 637 -7.55 13.48 31.28
C HIS A 637 -7.47 12.05 30.74
N VAL A 638 -7.91 11.07 31.52
CA VAL A 638 -7.98 9.66 31.13
C VAL A 638 -9.35 9.12 31.50
N ASN A 639 -10.03 8.50 30.53
CA ASN A 639 -11.34 7.88 30.77
C ASN A 639 -11.19 6.37 30.98
N ILE A 640 -11.60 5.88 32.13
CA ILE A 640 -11.55 4.46 32.50
C ILE A 640 -12.96 3.87 32.35
N ALA A 641 -13.07 2.72 31.70
CA ALA A 641 -14.33 2.01 31.57
C ALA A 641 -14.84 1.54 32.93
N LEU A 642 -16.06 1.95 33.29
CA LEU A 642 -16.80 1.39 34.43
C LEU A 642 -17.76 0.32 33.91
N LEU A 643 -17.41 -0.94 34.16
CA LEU A 643 -18.13 -2.13 33.68
C LEU A 643 -19.16 -2.60 34.71
N ASP A 644 -19.99 -3.56 34.32
CA ASP A 644 -21.16 -3.99 35.09
C ASP A 644 -20.89 -5.07 36.14
N TRP A 645 -19.71 -5.70 36.17
CA TRP A 645 -19.35 -6.67 37.21
C TRP A 645 -18.47 -6.07 38.34
N PRO A 646 -18.64 -6.49 39.60
CA PRO A 646 -18.00 -5.86 40.76
C PRO A 646 -16.47 -5.82 40.72
N ALA A 647 -15.81 -6.89 40.26
CA ALA A 647 -14.35 -6.95 40.22
C ALA A 647 -13.73 -5.88 39.29
N ALA A 648 -14.38 -5.60 38.15
CA ALA A 648 -13.97 -4.52 37.27
C ALA A 648 -14.24 -3.14 37.88
N GLN A 649 -15.32 -2.99 38.65
CA GLN A 649 -15.64 -1.73 39.32
C GLN A 649 -14.57 -1.40 40.38
N ILE A 650 -14.23 -2.34 41.25
CA ILE A 650 -13.15 -2.17 42.25
C ILE A 650 -11.86 -1.72 41.55
N LYS A 651 -11.43 -2.45 40.51
CA LYS A 651 -10.20 -2.10 39.75
C LYS A 651 -10.29 -0.71 39.11
N ALA A 652 -11.45 -0.35 38.55
CA ALA A 652 -11.65 0.96 37.94
C ALA A 652 -11.56 2.10 38.96
N HIS A 653 -12.22 1.94 40.12
CA HIS A 653 -12.25 2.93 41.20
C HIS A 653 -10.86 3.12 41.82
N ILE A 654 -10.17 2.03 42.18
CA ILE A 654 -8.78 2.09 42.68
C ILE A 654 -7.88 2.79 41.67
N LEU A 655 -7.94 2.41 40.38
CA LEU A 655 -7.11 3.02 39.36
C LEU A 655 -7.41 4.52 39.18
N SER A 656 -8.69 4.90 39.22
CA SER A 656 -9.12 6.30 39.18
C SER A 656 -8.58 7.10 40.36
N ASP A 657 -8.65 6.54 41.57
CA ASP A 657 -8.19 7.18 42.80
C ASP A 657 -6.67 7.33 42.82
N ILE A 658 -5.93 6.31 42.37
CA ILE A 658 -4.48 6.40 42.19
C ILE A 658 -4.11 7.55 41.26
N ILE A 659 -4.72 7.61 40.07
CA ILE A 659 -4.41 8.64 39.08
C ILE A 659 -4.75 10.03 39.62
N ASN A 660 -5.94 10.19 40.22
CA ASN A 660 -6.41 11.48 40.72
C ASN A 660 -5.65 12.00 41.95
N THR A 661 -5.07 11.10 42.75
CA THR A 661 -4.38 11.43 44.01
C THR A 661 -2.86 11.55 43.84
N HIS A 662 -2.25 10.68 43.03
CA HIS A 662 -0.78 10.56 42.91
C HIS A 662 -0.22 11.16 41.61
N THR A 663 -1.07 11.66 40.70
CA THR A 663 -0.62 12.26 39.45
C THR A 663 -1.29 13.60 39.17
N GLU A 664 -0.71 14.39 38.27
CA GLU A 664 -1.33 15.64 37.78
C GLU A 664 -2.43 15.40 36.72
N THR A 665 -2.69 14.14 36.34
CA THR A 665 -3.72 13.74 35.37
C THR A 665 -5.07 13.53 36.06
N LYS A 666 -6.16 13.87 35.40
CA LYS A 666 -7.52 13.62 35.92
C LYS A 666 -8.15 12.37 35.31
N ALA A 667 -8.48 11.39 36.14
CA ALA A 667 -9.18 10.19 35.72
C ALA A 667 -10.70 10.36 35.88
N HIS A 668 -11.46 9.88 34.89
CA HIS A 668 -12.92 9.85 34.90
C HIS A 668 -13.42 8.43 34.64
N LEU A 669 -14.36 7.96 35.46
CA LEU A 669 -15.06 6.71 35.25
C LEU A 669 -16.23 6.92 34.27
N VAL A 670 -16.28 6.11 33.22
CA VAL A 670 -17.31 6.21 32.18
C VAL A 670 -18.02 4.87 32.07
N SER A 671 -19.31 4.85 32.42
CA SER A 671 -20.14 3.65 32.29
C SER A 671 -20.27 3.24 30.82
N VAL A 672 -19.89 2.01 30.51
CA VAL A 672 -19.84 1.50 29.15
C VAL A 672 -19.96 -0.02 29.14
N ALA A 673 -20.63 -0.59 28.14
CA ALA A 673 -20.67 -2.04 27.96
C ALA A 673 -19.30 -2.60 27.52
N HIS A 674 -18.95 -3.80 27.99
CA HIS A 674 -17.68 -4.49 27.71
C HIS A 674 -17.19 -4.38 26.27
N LYS A 675 -17.96 -4.87 25.29
CA LYS A 675 -17.58 -4.80 23.87
C LYS A 675 -17.43 -3.36 23.36
N ARG A 676 -18.22 -2.43 23.89
CA ARG A 676 -18.17 -1.02 23.49
C ARG A 676 -16.91 -0.33 24.02
N ALA A 677 -16.41 -0.72 25.20
CA ALA A 677 -15.13 -0.22 25.72
C ALA A 677 -13.97 -0.54 24.74
N PHE A 678 -13.89 -1.77 24.23
CA PHE A 678 -12.92 -2.15 23.19
C PHE A 678 -13.05 -1.29 21.92
N GLU A 679 -14.28 -1.06 21.45
CA GLU A 679 -14.54 -0.23 20.27
C GLU A 679 -14.14 1.23 20.46
N GLU A 680 -14.38 1.81 21.64
CA GLU A 680 -14.00 3.20 21.95
C GLU A 680 -12.47 3.33 22.12
N ILE A 681 -11.81 2.39 22.83
CA ILE A 681 -10.35 2.35 22.89
C ILE A 681 -9.77 2.22 21.47
N GLY A 682 -10.40 1.42 20.61
CA GLY A 682 -9.98 1.25 19.22
C GLY A 682 -10.02 2.51 18.34
N LYS A 683 -10.79 3.54 18.70
CA LYS A 683 -10.94 4.78 17.91
C LYS A 683 -9.92 5.83 18.34
N LYS A 684 -9.24 6.52 17.42
CA LYS A 684 -8.26 7.59 17.72
C LYS A 684 -8.73 8.70 18.69
N LYS A 685 -10.05 8.97 18.77
CA LYS A 685 -10.68 9.91 19.72
C LYS A 685 -11.91 9.27 20.38
N GLY A 686 -11.80 8.01 20.78
CA GLY A 686 -12.90 7.35 21.48
C GLY A 686 -13.06 7.84 22.91
N ALA A 687 -14.23 7.58 23.48
CA ALA A 687 -14.60 8.07 24.80
C ALA A 687 -13.96 7.32 25.97
N ILE A 688 -13.26 6.21 25.70
CA ILE A 688 -12.64 5.33 26.69
C ILE A 688 -11.16 5.17 26.35
N ASP A 689 -10.31 5.24 27.36
CA ASP A 689 -8.86 5.12 27.23
C ASP A 689 -8.34 3.85 27.93
N VAL A 690 -9.00 3.38 28.98
CA VAL A 690 -8.57 2.20 29.77
C VAL A 690 -9.73 1.24 30.00
N HIS A 691 -9.45 -0.06 29.90
CA HIS A 691 -10.30 -1.18 30.25
C HIS A 691 -9.66 -1.96 31.42
N PRO A 692 -10.27 -1.94 32.62
CA PRO A 692 -9.59 -2.37 33.85
C PRO A 692 -9.50 -3.89 34.04
N ASP A 693 -10.37 -4.68 33.39
CA ASP A 693 -10.48 -6.12 33.69
C ASP A 693 -10.76 -6.98 32.44
N ILE A 694 -9.73 -7.41 31.72
CA ILE A 694 -9.87 -8.20 30.49
C ILE A 694 -9.50 -9.66 30.74
N TRP A 695 -10.50 -10.53 30.63
CA TRP A 695 -10.34 -11.98 30.60
C TRP A 695 -9.88 -12.41 29.19
N VAL A 696 -8.58 -12.59 29.01
CA VAL A 696 -7.94 -12.67 27.67
C VAL A 696 -8.46 -13.85 26.84
N ALA A 697 -8.57 -15.04 27.42
CA ALA A 697 -9.03 -16.24 26.71
C ALA A 697 -10.48 -16.10 26.22
N ASN A 698 -11.33 -15.47 27.03
CA ASN A 698 -12.75 -15.29 26.76
C ASN A 698 -13.02 -14.24 25.66
N ASN A 699 -12.01 -13.44 25.32
CA ASN A 699 -12.12 -12.30 24.41
C ASN A 699 -11.26 -12.44 23.15
N ALA A 700 -10.89 -13.67 22.75
CA ALA A 700 -9.99 -13.91 21.63
C ALA A 700 -10.31 -13.13 20.33
N PRO A 701 -11.58 -13.00 19.87
CA PRO A 701 -11.89 -12.18 18.69
C PRO A 701 -11.58 -10.69 18.87
N LEU A 702 -11.83 -10.13 20.06
CA LEU A 702 -11.58 -8.72 20.37
C LEU A 702 -10.07 -8.44 20.54
N ILE A 703 -9.35 -9.35 21.20
CA ILE A 703 -7.88 -9.29 21.32
C ILE A 703 -7.23 -9.34 19.93
N ARG A 704 -7.65 -10.29 19.09
CA ARG A 704 -7.16 -10.36 17.69
C ARG A 704 -7.40 -9.05 16.95
N LYS A 705 -8.59 -8.45 17.11
CA LYS A 705 -8.97 -7.23 16.39
C LYS A 705 -8.23 -5.97 16.90
N PHE A 706 -8.33 -5.66 18.19
CA PHE A 706 -7.91 -4.36 18.72
C PHE A 706 -6.47 -4.32 19.23
N VAL A 707 -5.95 -5.44 19.71
CA VAL A 707 -4.57 -5.56 20.21
C VAL A 707 -3.62 -5.99 19.11
N ARG A 708 -3.94 -7.07 18.38
CA ARG A 708 -3.03 -7.66 17.38
C ARG A 708 -3.14 -7.01 15.99
N ALA A 709 -4.35 -6.93 15.44
CA ALA A 709 -4.57 -6.45 14.08
C ALA A 709 -4.52 -4.92 13.96
N PHE A 710 -5.20 -4.20 14.85
CA PHE A 710 -5.25 -2.74 14.81
C PHE A 710 -4.20 -2.05 15.67
N LYS A 711 -3.59 -2.76 16.62
CA LYS A 711 -2.63 -2.21 17.61
C LYS A 711 -3.10 -0.91 18.27
N SER A 712 -4.41 -0.74 18.35
CA SER A 712 -5.06 0.44 18.93
C SER A 712 -5.12 0.36 20.46
N MET A 713 -4.89 -0.83 21.00
CA MET A 713 -4.99 -1.18 22.40
C MET A 713 -3.78 -2.03 22.81
N THR A 714 -3.15 -1.68 23.92
CA THR A 714 -2.06 -2.42 24.56
C THR A 714 -2.62 -3.19 25.75
N LEU A 715 -2.11 -4.39 26.03
CA LEU A 715 -2.39 -5.12 27.26
C LEU A 715 -1.27 -4.88 28.27
N SER A 716 -1.61 -4.78 29.55
CA SER A 716 -0.64 -4.66 30.64
C SER A 716 0.37 -5.82 30.66
N GLN A 717 1.57 -5.53 31.16
CA GLN A 717 2.59 -6.55 31.38
C GLN A 717 2.22 -7.44 32.57
N ALA A 718 1.77 -6.82 33.66
CA ALA A 718 1.23 -7.50 34.82
C ALA A 718 -0.07 -8.22 34.46
N SER A 719 -0.26 -9.39 35.07
CA SER A 719 -1.47 -10.19 34.93
C SER A 719 -1.77 -10.99 36.17
N SER A 720 -3.04 -11.06 36.52
CA SER A 720 -3.57 -12.09 37.41
C SER A 720 -4.07 -13.25 36.58
N TYR A 721 -4.33 -14.38 37.23
CA TYR A 721 -4.88 -15.55 36.57
C TYR A 721 -6.30 -15.80 37.06
N GLY A 722 -7.22 -15.91 36.12
CA GLY A 722 -8.58 -16.37 36.35
C GLY A 722 -8.66 -17.89 36.22
N GLN A 723 -9.48 -18.49 37.07
CA GLN A 723 -9.91 -19.88 36.96
C GLN A 723 -11.43 -19.91 36.82
N GLN A 724 -11.96 -20.83 36.02
CA GLN A 724 -13.39 -21.04 35.85
C GLN A 724 -13.67 -22.54 35.96
N GLY A 725 -14.88 -22.93 36.35
CA GLY A 725 -15.22 -24.34 36.43
C GLY A 725 -16.41 -24.62 37.34
N LEU A 726 -16.52 -25.88 37.75
CA LEU A 726 -17.53 -26.32 38.69
C LEU A 726 -16.98 -26.25 40.11
N CYS A 727 -17.74 -25.65 41.02
CA CYS A 727 -17.45 -25.60 42.45
C CYS A 727 -18.53 -26.32 43.25
N TYR A 728 -18.15 -26.73 44.45
CA TYR A 728 -19.05 -27.30 45.44
C TYR A 728 -18.77 -26.75 46.83
N THR A 729 -19.75 -26.79 47.72
CA THR A 729 -19.55 -26.52 49.16
C THR A 729 -19.36 -27.82 49.94
N ASN A 730 -18.24 -27.95 50.65
CA ASN A 730 -17.91 -29.10 51.49
C ASN A 730 -17.99 -28.74 52.98
N TYR A 731 -18.78 -29.49 53.76
CA TYR A 731 -18.98 -29.26 55.20
C TYR A 731 -18.43 -30.37 56.10
N GLN A 732 -17.85 -31.44 55.53
CA GLN A 732 -17.54 -32.67 56.27
C GLN A 732 -16.04 -33.06 56.25
N ASP A 733 -15.13 -32.11 55.97
CA ASP A 733 -13.67 -32.35 55.84
C ASP A 733 -13.35 -33.61 55.00
N ALA A 734 -14.16 -33.84 53.96
CA ALA A 734 -14.05 -35.00 53.09
C ALA A 734 -13.00 -34.78 51.98
N THR A 735 -12.50 -35.88 51.43
CA THR A 735 -11.63 -35.93 50.25
C THR A 735 -12.15 -35.04 49.10
N PRO A 736 -11.28 -34.35 48.35
CA PRO A 736 -11.68 -33.52 47.21
C PRO A 736 -12.57 -34.28 46.23
N LEU A 737 -13.69 -33.67 45.83
CA LEU A 737 -14.64 -34.25 44.89
C LEU A 737 -14.11 -34.14 43.46
N SER A 738 -14.02 -35.26 42.75
CA SER A 738 -13.63 -35.29 41.35
C SER A 738 -14.84 -35.30 40.40
N ILE A 739 -14.67 -34.76 39.19
CA ILE A 739 -15.76 -34.72 38.20
C ILE A 739 -16.24 -36.11 37.76
N ALA A 740 -15.38 -37.13 37.88
CA ALA A 740 -15.74 -38.51 37.56
C ALA A 740 -16.69 -39.11 38.62
N GLU A 741 -16.54 -38.75 39.89
CA GLU A 741 -17.40 -39.22 40.99
C GLU A 741 -18.80 -38.62 40.93
N LEU A 742 -18.95 -37.44 40.32
CA LEU A 742 -20.25 -36.81 40.08
C LEU A 742 -21.14 -37.70 39.21
N ALA A 743 -20.60 -38.50 38.29
CA ALA A 743 -21.36 -39.38 37.40
C ALA A 743 -21.89 -40.66 38.09
N SER A 744 -22.40 -40.53 39.32
CA SER A 744 -23.02 -41.61 40.11
C SER A 744 -24.25 -41.11 40.86
N SER A 745 -25.24 -41.99 41.04
CA SER A 745 -26.47 -41.65 41.77
C SER A 745 -26.22 -41.32 43.25
N ASP A 746 -25.25 -41.97 43.88
CA ASP A 746 -24.94 -41.81 45.30
C ASP A 746 -24.32 -40.44 45.58
N THR A 747 -23.47 -39.94 44.68
CA THR A 747 -22.93 -38.57 44.76
C THR A 747 -24.00 -37.54 44.39
N ALA A 748 -24.79 -37.79 43.34
CA ALA A 748 -25.84 -36.86 42.92
C ALA A 748 -26.90 -36.63 44.00
N ALA A 749 -27.26 -37.68 44.75
CA ALA A 749 -28.20 -37.59 45.88
C ALA A 749 -27.72 -36.65 47.00
N GLN A 750 -26.41 -36.37 47.10
CA GLN A 750 -25.89 -35.40 48.08
C GLN A 750 -26.25 -33.97 47.69
N PHE A 751 -26.42 -33.70 46.39
CA PHE A 751 -26.72 -32.37 45.85
C PHE A 751 -28.18 -32.22 45.42
N ASP A 752 -29.07 -33.17 45.76
CA ASP A 752 -30.50 -33.11 45.47
C ASP A 752 -31.19 -32.14 46.45
N LEU A 753 -31.31 -30.89 46.05
CA LEU A 753 -32.01 -29.83 46.79
C LEU A 753 -33.52 -29.83 46.50
N SER A 754 -33.97 -30.49 45.43
CA SER A 754 -35.35 -30.51 44.96
C SER A 754 -36.15 -31.74 45.43
N ASN A 755 -35.48 -32.76 45.99
CA ASN A 755 -35.98 -34.09 46.36
C ASN A 755 -36.62 -34.86 45.19
N ASP A 756 -36.05 -34.76 43.99
CA ASP A 756 -36.55 -35.44 42.79
C ASP A 756 -35.68 -36.63 42.34
N SER A 757 -34.73 -37.05 43.18
CA SER A 757 -33.76 -38.13 42.93
C SER A 757 -32.68 -37.78 41.89
N LYS A 758 -32.52 -36.50 41.54
CA LYS A 758 -31.37 -35.97 40.80
C LYS A 758 -30.67 -34.87 41.59
N GLY A 759 -29.37 -34.72 41.37
CA GLY A 759 -28.65 -33.59 41.96
C GLY A 759 -28.95 -32.27 41.23
N ASP A 760 -28.79 -31.16 41.91
CA ASP A 760 -29.02 -29.82 41.35
C ASP A 760 -27.70 -29.10 41.07
N ILE A 761 -27.48 -28.66 39.82
CA ILE A 761 -26.32 -27.84 39.44
C ILE A 761 -26.78 -26.48 38.95
N TRP A 762 -26.31 -25.40 39.56
CA TRP A 762 -26.44 -24.06 38.97
C TRP A 762 -25.36 -23.83 37.91
N VAL A 763 -25.73 -23.57 36.66
CA VAL A 763 -24.77 -23.47 35.53
C VAL A 763 -24.51 -22.03 35.07
N GLY A 764 -25.02 -21.04 35.80
CA GLY A 764 -24.80 -19.62 35.53
C GLY A 764 -26.10 -18.79 35.40
N ALA A 765 -25.92 -17.47 35.32
CA ALA A 765 -27.03 -16.53 35.18
C ALA A 765 -27.54 -16.42 33.74
N LYS A 766 -28.81 -16.05 33.59
CA LYS A 766 -29.45 -15.96 32.28
C LYS A 766 -28.75 -14.94 31.39
N GLY A 767 -28.34 -15.37 30.19
CA GLY A 767 -27.69 -14.52 29.19
C GLY A 767 -26.16 -14.57 29.23
N TRP A 768 -25.55 -15.29 30.18
CA TRP A 768 -24.12 -15.55 30.16
C TRP A 768 -23.75 -16.55 29.06
N THR A 769 -22.76 -16.19 28.24
CA THR A 769 -22.19 -17.10 27.23
C THR A 769 -21.64 -18.39 27.87
N ALA A 770 -21.20 -18.31 29.13
CA ALA A 770 -20.70 -19.46 29.88
C ALA A 770 -21.76 -20.53 30.12
N VAL A 771 -23.06 -20.18 30.24
CA VAL A 771 -24.14 -21.14 30.54
C VAL A 771 -24.24 -22.24 29.49
N ASP A 772 -24.27 -21.87 28.21
CA ASP A 772 -24.42 -22.86 27.13
C ASP A 772 -23.15 -23.69 26.94
N ILE A 773 -21.99 -23.12 27.24
CA ILE A 773 -20.71 -23.84 27.24
C ILE A 773 -20.67 -24.83 28.40
N GLU A 774 -21.10 -24.40 29.59
CA GLU A 774 -21.14 -25.20 30.81
C GLU A 774 -22.04 -26.42 30.65
N LYS A 775 -23.27 -26.22 30.17
CA LYS A 775 -24.21 -27.31 29.91
C LYS A 775 -23.62 -28.37 28.97
N ARG A 776 -23.06 -27.94 27.83
CA ARG A 776 -22.41 -28.85 26.87
C ARG A 776 -21.21 -29.57 27.49
N ARG A 777 -20.39 -28.87 28.28
CA ARG A 777 -19.23 -29.47 28.97
C ARG A 777 -19.66 -30.51 29.99
N LEU A 778 -20.65 -30.22 30.84
CA LEU A 778 -21.17 -31.16 31.84
C LEU A 778 -21.91 -32.34 31.18
N ASN A 779 -22.61 -32.10 30.06
CA ASN A 779 -23.18 -33.16 29.21
C ASN A 779 -22.10 -34.09 28.65
N ALA A 780 -20.98 -33.55 28.19
CA ALA A 780 -19.83 -34.32 27.69
C ALA A 780 -19.13 -35.15 28.79
N TYR A 781 -19.39 -34.85 30.07
CA TYR A 781 -19.03 -35.68 31.22
C TYR A 781 -20.11 -36.71 31.61
N GLY A 782 -21.26 -36.71 30.92
CA GLY A 782 -22.39 -37.61 31.20
C GLY A 782 -23.26 -37.17 32.39
N LEU A 783 -23.13 -35.93 32.87
CA LEU A 783 -23.78 -35.51 34.11
C LEU A 783 -25.29 -35.26 33.96
N SER A 784 -25.81 -35.03 32.75
CA SER A 784 -27.25 -34.82 32.53
C SER A 784 -28.12 -36.03 32.87
N ALA A 785 -27.53 -37.23 32.96
CA ALA A 785 -28.22 -38.43 33.43
C ALA A 785 -28.53 -38.37 34.95
N TYR A 786 -27.76 -37.61 35.72
CA TYR A 786 -27.79 -37.62 37.19
C TYR A 786 -28.17 -36.26 37.81
N TYR A 787 -28.04 -35.16 37.07
CA TYR A 787 -28.30 -33.81 37.57
C TYR A 787 -29.24 -33.01 36.67
N ASP A 788 -29.96 -32.09 37.28
CA ASP A 788 -30.72 -31.04 36.61
C ASP A 788 -29.97 -29.70 36.66
N TYR A 789 -29.97 -28.99 35.52
CA TYR A 789 -29.21 -27.76 35.33
C TYR A 789 -30.09 -26.52 35.51
N HIS A 790 -29.80 -25.75 36.55
CA HIS A 790 -30.53 -24.55 36.93
C HIS A 790 -29.86 -23.29 36.40
N VAL A 791 -30.69 -22.37 35.90
CA VAL A 791 -30.27 -21.06 35.39
C VAL A 791 -31.13 -20.01 36.07
N PHE A 792 -30.50 -19.24 36.95
CA PHE A 792 -31.11 -18.12 37.66
C PHE A 792 -30.04 -17.09 38.02
N ASP A 793 -30.43 -15.90 38.44
CA ASP A 793 -29.51 -14.78 38.65
C ASP A 793 -28.48 -15.05 39.76
N GLN A 794 -27.27 -14.51 39.61
CA GLN A 794 -26.14 -14.74 40.52
C GLN A 794 -26.47 -14.30 41.96
N ASP A 795 -27.22 -13.23 42.16
CA ASP A 795 -27.67 -12.79 43.49
C ASP A 795 -28.51 -13.86 44.20
N LEU A 796 -29.34 -14.59 43.44
CA LEU A 796 -30.14 -15.69 43.99
C LEU A 796 -29.25 -16.90 44.34
N LEU A 797 -28.18 -17.13 43.58
CA LEU A 797 -27.17 -18.14 43.95
C LEU A 797 -26.50 -17.78 45.26
N HIS A 798 -26.07 -16.53 45.42
CA HIS A 798 -25.40 -16.10 46.65
C HIS A 798 -26.33 -16.25 47.86
N GLN A 799 -27.62 -15.89 47.73
CA GLN A 799 -28.62 -16.14 48.77
C GLN A 799 -28.83 -17.63 49.07
N LEU A 800 -28.88 -18.46 48.02
CA LEU A 800 -29.00 -19.91 48.14
C LEU A 800 -27.80 -20.49 48.90
N LEU A 801 -26.57 -20.12 48.50
CA LEU A 801 -25.34 -20.58 49.13
C LEU A 801 -25.25 -20.11 50.58
N LYS A 802 -25.63 -18.87 50.88
CA LYS A 802 -25.70 -18.37 52.26
C LYS A 802 -26.65 -19.20 53.12
N ARG A 803 -27.88 -19.43 52.64
CA ARG A 803 -28.88 -20.26 53.31
C ARG A 803 -28.38 -21.70 53.50
N ASN A 804 -27.77 -22.28 52.47
CA ASN A 804 -27.29 -23.66 52.51
C ASN A 804 -26.08 -23.78 53.44
N ASN A 805 -25.24 -22.74 53.55
CA ASN A 805 -24.13 -22.66 54.51
C ASN A 805 -24.61 -22.64 55.97
N GLU A 806 -25.68 -21.91 56.27
CA GLU A 806 -26.31 -21.94 57.61
C GLU A 806 -26.90 -23.31 57.95
N ASN A 807 -27.42 -24.04 56.94
CA ASN A 807 -28.02 -25.35 57.11
C ASN A 807 -27.05 -26.53 56.89
N GLN A 808 -25.77 -26.26 56.64
CA GLN A 808 -24.75 -27.25 56.29
C GLN A 808 -25.18 -28.18 55.14
N GLN A 809 -25.86 -27.62 54.14
CA GLN A 809 -26.34 -28.34 52.95
C GLN A 809 -25.37 -28.14 51.78
N PRO A 810 -24.80 -29.22 51.21
CA PRO A 810 -23.90 -29.10 50.08
C PRO A 810 -24.61 -28.57 48.83
N SER A 811 -23.90 -27.80 48.02
CA SER A 811 -24.38 -27.18 46.79
C SER A 811 -23.35 -27.37 45.69
N LEU A 812 -23.77 -27.54 44.44
CA LEU A 812 -22.92 -27.71 43.26
C LEU A 812 -23.27 -26.63 42.22
N PHE A 813 -22.28 -25.86 41.77
CA PHE A 813 -22.52 -24.66 40.97
C PHE A 813 -21.31 -24.23 40.14
N PHE A 814 -21.56 -23.60 39.00
CA PHE A 814 -20.54 -22.94 38.19
C PHE A 814 -19.95 -21.75 38.95
N CYS A 815 -18.63 -21.61 38.91
CA CYS A 815 -17.89 -20.59 39.63
C CYS A 815 -16.70 -20.07 38.81
N TYR A 816 -16.19 -18.91 39.18
CA TYR A 816 -14.94 -18.37 38.67
C TYR A 816 -14.16 -17.69 39.80
N TYR A 817 -12.84 -17.74 39.73
CA TYR A 817 -11.92 -17.07 40.63
C TYR A 817 -11.19 -15.95 39.88
N PRO A 818 -11.04 -14.74 40.45
CA PRO A 818 -11.53 -14.30 41.77
C PRO A 818 -13.03 -13.92 41.78
N ASP A 819 -13.73 -14.29 42.86
CA ASP A 819 -15.13 -13.92 43.14
C ASP A 819 -15.42 -13.93 44.65
N ALA A 820 -16.42 -13.17 45.11
CA ALA A 820 -16.83 -13.06 46.53
C ALA A 820 -17.14 -14.43 47.17
N LEU A 821 -17.60 -15.40 46.37
CA LEU A 821 -17.90 -16.76 46.82
C LEU A 821 -16.73 -17.46 47.50
N PHE A 822 -15.49 -17.12 47.14
CA PHE A 822 -14.28 -17.72 47.70
C PHE A 822 -13.88 -17.16 49.08
N SER A 823 -14.64 -16.20 49.62
CA SER A 823 -14.54 -15.82 51.04
C SER A 823 -15.06 -16.93 51.96
N ASN A 824 -15.92 -17.81 51.45
CA ASN A 824 -16.40 -18.99 52.15
C ASN A 824 -15.38 -20.13 52.00
N ALA A 825 -14.71 -20.48 53.10
CA ALA A 825 -13.71 -21.57 53.14
C ALA A 825 -14.27 -22.95 52.73
N ASN A 826 -15.59 -23.13 52.71
CA ASN A 826 -16.24 -24.37 52.28
C ASN A 826 -16.33 -24.49 50.76
N VAL A 827 -16.16 -23.40 49.99
CA VAL A 827 -16.24 -23.41 48.53
C VAL A 827 -14.94 -23.92 47.93
N GLN A 828 -15.03 -24.98 47.13
CA GLN A 828 -13.88 -25.60 46.48
C GLN A 828 -14.19 -25.92 45.02
N PHE A 829 -13.19 -25.83 44.14
CA PHE A 829 -13.31 -26.36 42.79
C PHE A 829 -13.41 -27.89 42.82
N VAL A 830 -14.23 -28.44 41.93
CA VAL A 830 -14.25 -29.86 41.61
C VAL A 830 -12.94 -30.21 40.91
N ASP A 831 -12.32 -31.32 41.30
CA ASP A 831 -11.09 -31.79 40.67
C ASP A 831 -11.38 -32.35 39.27
N GLU A 832 -10.67 -31.83 38.28
CA GLU A 832 -10.87 -32.12 36.86
C GLU A 832 -9.54 -32.44 36.19
N ALA A 833 -9.59 -33.25 35.12
CA ALA A 833 -8.41 -33.50 34.31
C ALA A 833 -7.87 -32.19 33.70
N PRO A 834 -6.54 -32.09 33.43
CA PRO A 834 -5.95 -30.92 32.81
C PRO A 834 -6.64 -30.52 31.49
N HIS A 835 -6.74 -29.22 31.26
CA HIS A 835 -7.41 -28.65 30.09
C HIS A 835 -6.84 -29.21 28.78
N ASN A 836 -7.72 -29.59 27.86
CA ASN A 836 -7.40 -30.04 26.51
C ASN A 836 -8.03 -29.11 25.48
N GLU A 837 -7.19 -28.37 24.75
CA GLU A 837 -7.64 -27.35 23.79
C GLU A 837 -8.49 -27.94 22.65
N ALA A 838 -8.19 -29.15 22.18
CA ALA A 838 -8.94 -29.78 21.09
C ALA A 838 -10.37 -30.14 21.53
N HIS A 839 -10.53 -30.71 22.73
CA HIS A 839 -11.84 -31.02 23.30
C HIS A 839 -12.60 -29.73 23.67
N TRP A 840 -11.90 -28.70 24.12
CA TRP A 840 -12.50 -27.40 24.39
C TRP A 840 -13.07 -26.74 23.13
N LEU A 841 -12.32 -26.82 22.02
CA LEU A 841 -12.78 -26.31 20.72
C LEU A 841 -13.99 -27.08 20.18
N SER A 842 -14.07 -28.40 20.41
CA SER A 842 -15.26 -29.17 20.00
C SER A 842 -16.49 -28.77 20.83
N ILE A 843 -16.34 -28.59 22.14
CA ILE A 843 -17.42 -28.12 23.03
C ILE A 843 -17.90 -26.72 22.63
N THR A 844 -16.98 -25.78 22.40
CA THR A 844 -17.35 -24.37 22.13
C THR A 844 -17.94 -24.14 20.73
N ARG A 845 -17.56 -24.94 19.73
CA ARG A 845 -18.02 -24.80 18.33
C ARG A 845 -19.29 -25.58 17.99
N SER A 846 -19.68 -26.56 18.80
CA SER A 846 -20.85 -27.40 18.51
C SER A 846 -22.15 -26.65 18.74
N ALA A 847 -23.02 -26.53 17.73
CA ALA A 847 -24.27 -25.78 17.86
C ALA A 847 -25.37 -26.52 18.65
N GLU A 848 -25.23 -27.84 18.84
CA GLU A 848 -26.19 -28.72 19.51
C GLU A 848 -25.47 -29.64 20.50
N ASP A 849 -26.20 -30.16 21.49
CA ASP A 849 -25.73 -31.22 22.39
C ASP A 849 -25.44 -32.48 21.55
N ASN A 850 -24.16 -32.86 21.46
CA ASN A 850 -23.70 -34.05 20.76
C ASN A 850 -23.15 -35.05 21.78
N ASP A 851 -23.69 -36.27 21.77
CA ASP A 851 -23.30 -37.35 22.69
C ASP A 851 -21.83 -37.81 22.49
N ASP A 852 -21.19 -37.46 21.37
CA ASP A 852 -19.78 -37.79 21.07
C ASP A 852 -18.76 -36.79 21.66
N LEU A 853 -19.21 -35.74 22.37
CA LEU A 853 -18.31 -34.77 22.98
C LEU A 853 -17.55 -35.39 24.17
N ILE A 854 -16.27 -35.02 24.31
CA ILE A 854 -15.44 -35.43 25.44
C ILE A 854 -15.24 -34.25 26.38
N GLY A 855 -15.60 -34.42 27.66
CA GLY A 855 -15.43 -33.41 28.69
C GLY A 855 -13.96 -32.96 28.86
N THR A 856 -13.77 -31.68 29.15
CA THR A 856 -12.47 -31.10 29.55
C THR A 856 -12.69 -29.94 30.50
N SER A 857 -11.70 -29.58 31.32
CA SER A 857 -11.77 -28.42 32.22
C SER A 857 -11.78 -27.10 31.46
N TRP A 858 -12.21 -26.02 32.11
CA TRP A 858 -12.10 -24.67 31.54
C TRP A 858 -10.63 -24.25 31.37
N PRO A 859 -10.32 -23.43 30.35
CA PRO A 859 -8.97 -22.90 30.18
C PRO A 859 -8.64 -21.93 31.32
N ARG A 860 -7.42 -22.01 31.83
CA ARG A 860 -6.85 -20.94 32.67
C ARG A 860 -6.68 -19.69 31.81
N THR A 861 -7.12 -18.54 32.31
CA THR A 861 -7.08 -17.28 31.55
C THR A 861 -6.27 -16.23 32.28
N GLU A 862 -5.50 -15.45 31.53
CA GLU A 862 -4.92 -14.21 32.05
C GLU A 862 -6.02 -13.16 32.19
N ILE A 863 -5.95 -12.39 33.28
CA ILE A 863 -6.74 -11.19 33.51
C ILE A 863 -5.77 -10.01 33.46
N LYS A 864 -5.99 -9.10 32.50
CA LYS A 864 -5.10 -7.98 32.20
C LYS A 864 -5.86 -6.66 32.11
N ILE A 865 -5.19 -5.55 32.35
CA ILE A 865 -5.68 -4.25 31.88
C ILE A 865 -5.44 -4.17 30.38
N GLY A 866 -6.31 -3.48 29.66
CA GLY A 866 -5.94 -2.99 28.36
C GLY A 866 -6.20 -1.50 28.21
N TYR A 867 -5.33 -0.80 27.51
CA TYR A 867 -5.37 0.65 27.40
C TYR A 867 -5.03 1.12 25.99
N ARG A 868 -5.46 2.32 25.64
CA ARG A 868 -5.21 2.93 24.33
C ARG A 868 -3.71 3.03 24.08
N ALA A 869 -3.25 2.48 22.96
CA ALA A 869 -1.81 2.39 22.66
C ALA A 869 -1.10 3.77 22.65
N SER A 870 -1.79 4.82 22.18
CA SER A 870 -1.23 6.18 22.15
C SER A 870 -0.97 6.79 23.54
N LEU A 871 -1.49 6.19 24.63
CA LEU A 871 -1.20 6.65 25.99
C LEU A 871 0.27 6.50 26.36
N ALA A 872 0.98 5.51 25.80
CA ALA A 872 2.41 5.33 26.05
C ALA A 872 3.23 6.56 25.62
N GLU A 873 2.82 7.20 24.52
CA GLU A 873 3.46 8.42 24.01
C GLU A 873 2.93 9.68 24.70
N SER A 874 1.61 9.78 24.89
CA SER A 874 1.00 11.02 25.40
C SER A 874 1.09 11.16 26.92
N LEU A 875 1.04 10.06 27.67
CA LEU A 875 1.03 10.00 29.14
C LEU A 875 1.88 8.80 29.64
N PRO A 876 3.21 8.86 29.46
CA PRO A 876 4.10 7.72 29.72
C PRO A 876 4.07 7.25 31.19
N SER A 877 3.88 8.16 32.15
CA SER A 877 3.73 7.80 33.57
C SER A 877 2.45 6.99 33.83
N ILE A 878 1.35 7.31 33.15
CA ILE A 878 0.09 6.58 33.25
C ILE A 878 0.22 5.22 32.57
N ALA A 879 0.82 5.16 31.38
CA ALA A 879 1.07 3.87 30.72
C ALA A 879 1.92 2.94 31.59
N LYS A 880 2.94 3.48 32.27
CA LYS A 880 3.78 2.72 33.20
C LYS A 880 3.00 2.18 34.40
N LEU A 881 2.14 3.00 35.01
CA LEU A 881 1.19 2.56 36.04
C LEU A 881 0.33 1.41 35.52
N LEU A 882 -0.29 1.57 34.34
CA LEU A 882 -1.19 0.58 33.76
C LEU A 882 -0.49 -0.75 33.41
N ASP A 883 0.79 -0.70 33.05
CA ASP A 883 1.58 -1.90 32.75
C ASP A 883 1.88 -2.74 33.99
N HIS A 884 2.01 -2.13 35.16
CA HIS A 884 2.40 -2.80 36.41
C HIS A 884 1.24 -2.98 37.40
N TYR A 885 0.13 -2.26 37.21
CA TYR A 885 -1.03 -2.33 38.08
C TYR A 885 -1.56 -3.76 38.19
N LEU A 886 -1.61 -4.25 39.42
CA LEU A 886 -2.06 -5.60 39.74
C LEU A 886 -2.66 -5.61 41.14
N ILE A 887 -3.87 -6.13 41.27
CA ILE A 887 -4.44 -6.48 42.57
C ILE A 887 -4.32 -7.99 42.71
N ALA A 888 -3.79 -8.44 43.85
CA ALA A 888 -3.74 -9.87 44.16
C ALA A 888 -5.16 -10.44 44.23
N ASN A 889 -5.36 -11.67 43.75
CA ASN A 889 -6.70 -12.23 43.68
C ASN A 889 -7.32 -12.40 45.08
N GLU A 890 -6.50 -12.71 46.08
CA GLU A 890 -6.94 -12.92 47.46
C GLU A 890 -7.47 -11.60 48.08
N GLU A 891 -6.77 -10.49 47.83
CA GLU A 891 -7.21 -9.15 48.25
C GLU A 891 -8.49 -8.73 47.51
N LEU A 892 -8.54 -9.02 46.20
CA LEU A 892 -9.74 -8.74 45.40
C LEU A 892 -10.96 -9.52 45.90
N VAL A 893 -10.79 -10.78 46.32
CA VAL A 893 -11.86 -11.56 46.96
C VAL A 893 -12.31 -10.95 48.29
N SER A 894 -11.39 -10.46 49.11
CA SER A 894 -11.73 -9.75 50.37
C SER A 894 -12.59 -8.51 50.08
N MET A 895 -12.16 -7.66 49.15
CA MET A 895 -12.90 -6.45 48.78
C MET A 895 -14.27 -6.77 48.17
N LEU A 896 -14.35 -7.82 47.34
CA LEU A 896 -15.62 -8.30 46.79
C LEU A 896 -16.59 -8.76 47.89
N HIS A 897 -16.08 -9.43 48.92
CA HIS A 897 -16.89 -9.85 50.07
C HIS A 897 -17.42 -8.67 50.89
N GLU A 898 -16.62 -7.62 51.09
CA GLU A 898 -17.05 -6.41 51.80
C GLU A 898 -18.17 -5.68 51.06
N ILE A 899 -18.06 -5.57 49.73
CA ILE A 899 -19.10 -4.95 48.89
C ILE A 899 -20.38 -5.79 48.91
N GLU A 900 -20.28 -7.12 48.87
CA GLU A 900 -21.43 -8.01 49.03
C GLU A 900 -22.09 -7.85 50.42
N GLY A 901 -21.27 -7.57 51.45
CA GLY A 901 -21.71 -7.23 52.80
C GLY A 901 -22.41 -5.87 52.93
N GLY A 902 -22.42 -5.05 51.87
CA GLY A 902 -23.09 -3.76 51.80
C GLY A 902 -22.16 -2.54 51.86
N ALA A 903 -20.84 -2.72 51.81
CA ALA A 903 -19.90 -1.61 51.69
C ALA A 903 -20.00 -0.92 50.31
N HIS A 904 -19.71 0.38 50.25
CA HIS A 904 -19.63 1.11 48.98
C HIS A 904 -18.28 0.86 48.30
N VAL A 905 -18.30 0.64 46.97
CA VAL A 905 -17.08 0.34 46.20
C VAL A 905 -16.05 1.46 46.27
N GLU A 906 -16.50 2.72 46.36
CA GLU A 906 -15.65 3.90 46.52
C GLU A 906 -14.88 3.87 47.85
N ASP A 907 -15.56 3.56 48.95
CA ASP A 907 -14.95 3.54 50.28
C ASP A 907 -13.89 2.44 50.37
N VAL A 908 -14.23 1.23 49.90
CA VAL A 908 -13.31 0.06 49.86
C VAL A 908 -12.10 0.35 48.96
N SER A 909 -12.31 0.98 47.80
CA SER A 909 -11.23 1.33 46.88
C SER A 909 -10.30 2.38 47.49
N GLN A 910 -10.84 3.39 48.15
CA GLN A 910 -10.07 4.46 48.77
C GLN A 910 -9.26 3.95 49.97
N GLU A 911 -9.84 3.08 50.79
CA GLU A 911 -9.14 2.41 51.90
C GLU A 911 -7.96 1.60 51.37
N TRP A 912 -8.18 0.77 50.34
CA TRP A 912 -7.11 -0.01 49.69
C TRP A 912 -5.98 0.89 49.18
N VAL A 913 -6.30 2.00 48.49
CA VAL A 913 -5.29 2.95 47.97
C VAL A 913 -4.44 3.56 49.09
N ASN A 914 -5.05 3.90 50.22
CA ASN A 914 -4.33 4.49 51.36
C ASN A 914 -3.33 3.51 51.99
N GLU A 915 -3.65 2.22 51.97
CA GLU A 915 -2.82 1.15 52.55
C GLU A 915 -1.68 0.69 51.62
N HIS A 916 -1.84 0.80 50.30
CA HIS A 916 -0.91 0.28 49.29
C HIS A 916 -0.04 1.37 48.62
N ASN A 917 0.24 2.47 49.35
CA ASN A 917 1.05 3.58 48.85
C ASN A 917 2.41 3.15 48.30
N HIS A 918 3.02 2.11 48.89
CA HIS A 918 4.30 1.58 48.43
C HIS A 918 4.21 0.98 47.03
N ASP A 919 3.28 0.06 46.80
CA ASP A 919 3.05 -0.60 45.51
C ASP A 919 2.68 0.42 44.43
N ILE A 920 1.87 1.41 44.78
CA ILE A 920 1.46 2.49 43.87
C ILE A 920 2.68 3.28 43.36
N ILE A 921 3.64 3.59 44.24
CA ILE A 921 4.87 4.30 43.83
C ILE A 921 5.73 3.40 42.94
N GLU A 922 5.84 2.11 43.24
CA GLU A 922 6.56 1.16 42.39
C GLU A 922 5.92 1.06 41.00
N TRP A 923 4.59 1.02 40.89
CA TRP A 923 3.90 0.99 39.59
C TRP A 923 4.08 2.27 38.79
N LEU A 924 4.05 3.44 39.45
CA LEU A 924 4.27 4.73 38.81
C LEU A 924 5.72 4.91 38.33
N THR A 925 6.70 4.37 39.07
CA THR A 925 8.13 4.62 38.84
C THR A 925 8.85 3.47 38.16
N GLY A 926 8.33 2.25 38.22
CA GLY A 926 8.94 0.98 37.78
C GLY A 926 10.22 0.59 38.50
N PHE A 927 10.47 1.13 39.70
CA PHE A 927 11.59 0.77 40.54
C PHE A 927 11.06 0.10 41.80
N ALA A 928 11.59 -1.10 42.11
CA ALA A 928 11.33 -1.74 43.38
C ALA A 928 12.02 -0.92 44.49
N ILE A 929 11.25 -0.48 45.48
CA ILE A 929 11.76 0.23 46.65
C ILE A 929 12.07 -0.85 47.69
N ALA A 930 13.34 -0.99 48.06
CA ALA A 930 13.72 -1.94 49.10
C ALA A 930 12.90 -1.68 50.37
N SER A 931 12.11 -2.67 50.79
CA SER A 931 11.33 -2.58 52.02
C SER A 931 12.26 -2.68 53.24
N ASP A 932 11.96 -1.94 54.31
CA ASP A 932 12.72 -1.92 55.58
C ASP A 932 12.71 -3.27 56.36
N ASN A 933 12.25 -4.37 55.75
CA ASN A 933 12.13 -5.69 56.37
C ASN A 933 13.21 -6.72 55.95
N ASP A 934 14.19 -6.35 55.13
CA ASP A 934 15.29 -7.26 54.72
C ASP A 934 16.39 -7.48 55.78
N ASP A 935 16.12 -7.13 57.04
CA ASP A 935 17.04 -7.28 58.17
C ASP A 935 16.92 -8.67 58.87
N LYS A 936 16.72 -9.76 58.11
CA LYS A 936 16.95 -11.15 58.59
C LYS A 936 17.49 -12.07 57.49
N ALA A 937 18.83 -12.00 57.37
CA ALA A 937 19.86 -12.89 56.81
C ALA A 937 19.58 -14.41 56.63
N PRO A 938 20.45 -15.17 55.90
CA PRO A 938 21.72 -14.77 55.24
C PRO A 938 21.78 -14.97 53.72
#